data_AF-A6DSJ5-F1
#
_entry.id   AF-A6DSJ5-F1
#
_cell.length_a   1.000
_cell.length_b   1.000
_cell.length_c   1.000
_cell.angle_alpha   90.00
_cell.angle_beta   90.00
_cell.angle_gamma   90.00
#
_symmetry.space_group_name_H-M   'P 1'
#
loop_
_entity.id
_entity.type
_entity.pdbx_description
1 polymer ?
#
loop_
_entity_poly.entity_id
_entity_poly.type
_entity_poly.pdbx_seq_one_letter_code
_entity_poly.pdbx_strand_id
1 'polypeptide(L)'
;MLYKTTLILISLCFSTFAEQAKLQPYTPAVSLRVESQAKSAQSFKSGRSTSVIDFILPDGAAVKEGDVVIRFNSERVRHRYDQKVNAKNSSEITYKNKIFDINNNIKDLKNELKDHKEAILTQEVTLDTVLNLPKQETVKLSKSNLRVSEVDYEAAKEEMEKAKVRYEKGYISSVEYAEIELNYNIKKNSLNQKQELLQISERKADPRDVKKQELKLENNKLQHAFSLKSLADSTKIADSKIKKQEKYLEKLDDDIERYSERLEKLSHKAEIDGYVKYANISSPIEAGSIIYWGQSVASIPDLSSTYFTAYLPETKIKHFKVGGKGTIQVSGRLDTQLKVRISKISATPEDIAYQTKISWGKTAKTTGVKFYLLTLKPEELPSWLRPGMTGMLDLSTEEQERFAVPADLIHHRDNKTYIAYDNIMNEVSGEFQGKYFFFTQPEDYQSRSFQKSAPWPLKDEAISEEFTGNSLVLRGEMNAVRENLVIVPFLSDKTTISWLIPEESRVEQGEILAKLDATELDETILKAETKLADLEEALENAKTKLEKTQDEFAFDKKRLKNSLESARFSKDIVVNPLLSATLVNKRYTWKSLKIQLDHKQFLYNRLKAKPSHLVSSSEMAKAKLAYEEAVLKLEKAKIDLDEEEKGATSAEIAKAEIDFELAKDNIDRVIQRMPIDIEEDKNTLKSAEIALDNHKTYLIKLKQEYESLTIKAPTKGTVHYKKLWGSNGVTKVDIGTEVRSWNRILSLPETDTMTVKVKVLEKFHPMIKENVEVNITIASIEGRVFKGTLGKPGFNFEPDNEIEQSTDPYSSREPTGKVFSIYEIKLPPLNKYHIKPGSVAKVEIPLEGGEL
;
A
#
# COMPACT_ATOMS: atom_id res chain seq x y z
N MET A 1 71.09 -44.93 -78.53
CA MET A 1 69.89 -45.69 -78.99
C MET A 1 69.97 -47.06 -78.35
N LEU A 2 69.05 -47.58 -77.53
CA LEU A 2 67.63 -47.29 -77.38
C LEU A 2 67.29 -47.16 -75.89
N TYR A 3 67.06 -45.92 -75.46
CA TYR A 3 66.26 -45.53 -74.30
C TYR A 3 64.75 -45.70 -74.63
N LYS A 4 64.42 -46.81 -75.30
CA LYS A 4 63.13 -47.02 -75.99
C LYS A 4 62.77 -48.50 -76.16
N THR A 5 63.16 -49.36 -75.22
CA THR A 5 62.75 -50.79 -75.23
C THR A 5 62.54 -51.42 -73.84
N THR A 6 62.84 -50.72 -72.74
CA THR A 6 62.54 -51.17 -71.37
C THR A 6 61.29 -50.53 -70.74
N LEU A 7 60.62 -49.61 -71.45
CA LEU A 7 59.36 -48.98 -71.00
C LEU A 7 58.08 -49.59 -71.61
N ILE A 8 58.20 -50.60 -72.47
CA ILE A 8 57.06 -51.24 -73.14
C ILE A 8 56.72 -52.64 -72.55
N LEU A 9 57.45 -53.09 -71.52
CA LEU A 9 57.18 -54.38 -70.84
C LEU A 9 56.73 -54.28 -69.37
N ILE A 10 56.48 -53.08 -68.83
CA ILE A 10 55.82 -52.86 -67.52
C ILE A 10 54.41 -52.21 -67.69
N SER A 11 53.92 -52.05 -68.93
CA SER A 11 52.58 -51.52 -69.22
C SER A 11 51.51 -52.61 -69.47
N LEU A 12 51.80 -53.89 -69.20
CA LEU A 12 50.91 -55.02 -69.56
C LEU A 12 50.64 -56.02 -68.43
N CYS A 13 50.78 -55.62 -67.16
CA CYS A 13 50.44 -56.49 -66.00
C CYS A 13 49.62 -55.83 -64.87
N PHE A 14 49.00 -54.66 -65.11
CA PHE A 14 47.88 -54.20 -64.27
C PHE A 14 46.60 -54.20 -65.11
N SER A 15 46.05 -55.39 -65.38
CA SER A 15 44.62 -55.53 -65.61
C SER A 15 43.92 -55.18 -64.29
N THR A 16 43.62 -53.90 -64.12
CA THR A 16 42.81 -53.39 -63.01
C THR A 16 41.43 -54.01 -63.12
N PHE A 17 41.08 -54.85 -62.14
CA PHE A 17 39.70 -55.26 -61.89
C PHE A 17 38.90 -53.99 -61.59
N ALA A 18 38.13 -53.53 -62.56
CA ALA A 18 37.18 -52.46 -62.41
C ALA A 18 35.90 -53.04 -61.78
N GLU A 19 35.59 -52.67 -60.53
CA GLU A 19 34.34 -53.07 -59.87
C GLU A 19 33.27 -52.00 -60.04
N GLN A 20 32.02 -52.43 -60.27
CA GLN A 20 30.86 -51.55 -60.34
C GLN A 20 30.07 -51.63 -59.03
N ALA A 21 29.42 -50.53 -58.65
CA ALA A 21 28.52 -50.53 -57.50
C ALA A 21 27.33 -51.47 -57.77
N LYS A 22 27.00 -52.33 -56.80
CA LYS A 22 25.88 -53.28 -56.89
C LYS A 22 24.85 -53.00 -55.82
N LEU A 23 23.59 -53.28 -56.11
CA LEU A 23 22.54 -53.27 -55.08
C LEU A 23 22.87 -54.31 -54.02
N GLN A 24 22.89 -53.88 -52.76
CA GLN A 24 23.09 -54.71 -51.58
C GLN A 24 22.03 -54.36 -50.53
N PRO A 25 21.62 -55.34 -49.70
CA PRO A 25 20.74 -55.07 -48.59
C PRO A 25 21.39 -54.13 -47.57
N TYR A 26 20.67 -53.08 -47.21
CA TYR A 26 21.05 -52.05 -46.25
C TYR A 26 19.94 -51.89 -45.22
N THR A 27 20.29 -52.05 -43.95
CA THR A 27 19.37 -51.79 -42.83
C THR A 27 19.88 -50.57 -42.08
N PRO A 28 19.23 -49.39 -42.20
CA PRO A 28 19.56 -48.24 -41.39
C PRO A 28 19.40 -48.59 -39.90
N ALA A 29 20.54 -48.75 -39.23
CA ALA A 29 20.60 -48.99 -37.80
C ALA A 29 21.43 -47.90 -37.12
N VAL A 30 21.00 -47.50 -35.93
CA VAL A 30 21.76 -46.58 -35.08
C VAL A 30 21.66 -47.03 -33.63
N SER A 31 22.80 -47.07 -32.96
CA SER A 31 22.87 -47.28 -31.53
C SER A 31 23.15 -45.94 -30.86
N LEU A 32 22.25 -45.50 -29.98
CA LEU A 32 22.29 -44.18 -29.34
C LEU A 32 22.32 -44.31 -27.83
N ARG A 33 23.11 -43.48 -27.16
CA ARG A 33 23.00 -43.34 -25.72
C ARG A 33 21.68 -42.67 -25.37
N VAL A 34 20.96 -43.28 -24.43
CA VAL A 34 19.71 -42.75 -23.89
C VAL A 34 19.84 -42.45 -22.41
N GLU A 35 19.02 -41.51 -21.95
CA GLU A 35 18.84 -41.21 -20.53
C GLU A 35 17.35 -41.14 -20.22
N SER A 36 16.92 -41.73 -19.12
CA SER A 36 15.53 -41.67 -18.66
C SER A 36 15.24 -40.36 -17.94
N GLN A 37 14.07 -39.78 -18.17
CA GLN A 37 13.59 -38.56 -17.56
C GLN A 37 12.12 -38.72 -17.14
N ALA A 38 11.71 -38.05 -16.08
CA ALA A 38 10.30 -37.93 -15.73
C ALA A 38 9.69 -36.73 -16.47
N LYS A 39 8.44 -36.86 -16.92
CA LYS A 39 7.71 -35.76 -17.58
C LYS A 39 7.31 -34.68 -16.58
N SER A 40 6.98 -35.08 -15.36
CA SER A 40 6.61 -34.21 -14.26
C SER A 40 7.35 -34.61 -12.98
N ALA A 41 7.60 -33.62 -12.13
CA ALA A 41 8.12 -33.84 -10.79
C ALA A 41 7.48 -32.82 -9.84
N GLN A 42 7.11 -33.26 -8.65
CA GLN A 42 6.75 -32.34 -7.56
C GLN A 42 8.05 -31.68 -7.09
N SER A 43 8.18 -30.36 -7.24
CA SER A 43 9.39 -29.62 -6.88
C SER A 43 9.21 -28.91 -5.55
N PHE A 44 10.16 -29.12 -4.65
CA PHE A 44 10.25 -28.45 -3.36
C PHE A 44 11.16 -27.25 -3.49
N LYS A 45 10.57 -26.07 -3.44
CA LYS A 45 11.28 -24.79 -3.57
C LYS A 45 11.22 -24.04 -2.26
N SER A 46 12.23 -23.23 -1.99
CA SER A 46 12.13 -22.23 -0.93
C SER A 46 11.04 -21.21 -1.27
N GLY A 47 10.38 -20.67 -0.24
CA GLY A 47 9.37 -19.63 -0.38
C GLY A 47 9.93 -18.27 -0.85
N ARG A 48 9.18 -17.20 -0.60
CA ARG A 48 9.55 -15.82 -0.97
C ARG A 48 10.69 -15.21 -0.14
N SER A 49 11.45 -16.01 0.60
CA SER A 49 12.57 -15.53 1.42
C SER A 49 13.67 -16.56 1.53
N THR A 50 14.91 -16.10 1.65
CA THR A 50 16.05 -16.94 2.01
C THR A 50 15.76 -17.69 3.31
N SER A 51 15.87 -19.01 3.26
CA SER A 51 15.45 -19.91 4.34
C SER A 51 16.55 -20.93 4.61
N VAL A 52 16.69 -21.33 5.87
CA VAL A 52 17.64 -22.37 6.28
C VAL A 52 16.89 -23.69 6.33
N ILE A 53 17.48 -24.78 5.84
CA ILE A 53 16.90 -26.12 5.97
C ILE A 53 17.03 -26.57 7.43
N ASP A 54 15.92 -26.88 8.07
CA ASP A 54 15.88 -27.46 9.42
C ASP A 54 15.90 -28.99 9.33
N PHE A 55 15.15 -29.54 8.38
CA PHE A 55 15.07 -30.97 8.13
C PHE A 55 14.89 -31.22 6.63
N ILE A 56 15.57 -32.25 6.10
CA ILE A 56 15.34 -32.76 4.75
C ILE A 56 15.59 -34.26 4.72
N LEU A 57 14.76 -35.01 3.98
CA LEU A 57 14.99 -36.42 3.73
C LEU A 57 16.20 -36.64 2.80
N PRO A 58 17.04 -37.65 3.04
CA PRO A 58 18.24 -37.88 2.24
C PRO A 58 17.90 -38.20 0.78
N ASP A 59 18.83 -37.87 -0.11
CA ASP A 59 18.72 -38.17 -1.54
C ASP A 59 18.51 -39.68 -1.78
N GLY A 60 17.53 -40.03 -2.62
CA GLY A 60 17.12 -41.41 -2.89
C GLY A 60 16.17 -42.03 -1.86
N ALA A 61 15.82 -41.35 -0.77
CA ALA A 61 14.86 -41.86 0.22
C ALA A 61 13.46 -42.07 -0.38
N ALA A 62 12.84 -43.21 -0.08
CA ALA A 62 11.45 -43.48 -0.46
C ALA A 62 10.48 -42.69 0.42
N VAL A 63 9.43 -42.14 -0.20
CA VAL A 63 8.40 -41.33 0.46
C VAL A 63 7.02 -41.72 0.00
N LYS A 64 6.06 -41.65 0.91
CA LYS A 64 4.64 -41.79 0.61
C LYS A 64 3.96 -40.43 0.62
N GLU A 65 2.82 -40.34 -0.05
CA GLU A 65 1.92 -39.19 0.03
C GLU A 65 1.64 -38.83 1.50
N GLY A 66 1.87 -37.56 1.84
CA GLY A 66 1.74 -37.00 3.20
C GLY A 66 3.02 -36.95 4.03
N ASP A 67 4.09 -37.66 3.65
CA ASP A 67 5.37 -37.62 4.37
C ASP A 67 6.01 -36.23 4.29
N VAL A 68 6.61 -35.77 5.39
CA VAL A 68 7.36 -34.50 5.41
C VAL A 68 8.70 -34.72 4.70
N VAL A 69 8.91 -33.99 3.60
CA VAL A 69 10.12 -34.14 2.77
C VAL A 69 11.17 -33.12 3.17
N ILE A 70 10.75 -31.88 3.38
CA ILE A 70 11.63 -30.76 3.75
C ILE A 70 10.90 -29.83 4.70
N ARG A 71 11.64 -29.35 5.70
CA ARG A 71 11.20 -28.31 6.63
C ARG A 71 12.25 -27.22 6.67
N PHE A 72 11.81 -26.00 6.53
CA PHE A 72 12.65 -24.82 6.71
C PHE A 72 12.58 -24.32 8.15
N ASN A 73 13.67 -23.69 8.61
CA ASN A 73 13.78 -23.12 9.95
C ASN A 73 12.65 -22.12 10.19
N SER A 74 11.86 -22.38 11.23
CA SER A 74 10.68 -21.61 11.58
C SER A 74 10.93 -20.54 12.65
N GLU A 75 12.10 -20.51 13.28
CA GLU A 75 12.37 -19.70 14.49
C GLU A 75 12.10 -18.21 14.24
N ARG A 76 12.60 -17.66 13.13
CA ARG A 76 12.35 -16.25 12.77
C ARG A 76 10.88 -15.96 12.51
N VAL A 77 10.17 -16.83 11.81
CA VAL A 77 8.75 -16.65 11.47
C VAL A 77 7.89 -16.83 12.72
N ARG A 78 8.24 -17.79 13.58
CA ARG A 78 7.56 -18.08 14.85
C ARG A 78 7.74 -16.95 15.84
N HIS A 79 8.94 -16.40 15.96
CA HIS A 79 9.18 -15.21 16.77
C HIS A 79 8.34 -14.02 16.28
N ARG A 80 8.20 -13.81 14.96
CA ARG A 80 7.31 -12.77 14.41
C ARG A 80 5.83 -13.05 14.72
N TYR A 81 5.39 -14.30 14.61
CA TYR A 81 4.05 -14.72 15.01
C TYR A 81 3.78 -14.43 16.49
N ASP A 82 4.67 -14.88 17.39
CA ASP A 82 4.55 -14.67 18.84
C ASP A 82 4.55 -13.17 19.19
N GLN A 83 5.37 -12.36 18.50
CA GLN A 83 5.34 -10.89 18.64
C GLN A 83 3.96 -10.31 18.29
N LYS A 84 3.31 -10.79 17.22
CA LYS A 84 1.99 -10.32 16.81
C LYS A 84 0.89 -10.78 17.77
N VAL A 85 0.95 -12.02 18.26
CA VAL A 85 0.04 -12.53 19.29
C VAL A 85 0.16 -11.74 20.59
N ASN A 86 1.40 -11.49 21.05
CA ASN A 86 1.64 -10.68 22.24
C ASN A 86 1.17 -9.23 22.06
N ALA A 87 1.42 -8.64 20.88
CA ALA A 87 0.91 -7.32 20.54
C ALA A 87 -0.63 -7.28 20.59
N LYS A 88 -1.32 -8.27 20.02
CA LYS A 88 -2.78 -8.41 20.09
C LYS A 88 -3.27 -8.48 21.54
N ASN A 89 -2.71 -9.39 22.35
CA ASN A 89 -3.11 -9.55 23.76
C ASN A 89 -2.95 -8.25 24.56
N SER A 90 -1.81 -7.55 24.38
CA SER A 90 -1.57 -6.26 25.04
C SER A 90 -2.53 -5.15 24.55
N SER A 91 -2.87 -5.17 23.26
CA SER A 91 -3.79 -4.24 22.62
C SER A 91 -5.23 -4.45 23.10
N GLU A 92 -5.66 -5.71 23.28
CA GLU A 92 -6.98 -6.05 23.83
C GLU A 92 -7.15 -5.62 25.30
N ILE A 93 -6.12 -5.80 26.13
CA ILE A 93 -6.14 -5.30 27.52
C ILE A 93 -6.27 -3.77 27.52
N THR A 94 -5.47 -3.10 26.70
CA THR A 94 -5.52 -1.64 26.54
C THR A 94 -6.89 -1.18 26.04
N TYR A 95 -7.49 -1.91 25.09
CA TYR A 95 -8.82 -1.63 24.56
C TYR A 95 -9.91 -1.75 25.63
N LYS A 96 -9.88 -2.83 26.43
CA LYS A 96 -10.83 -3.02 27.55
C LYS A 96 -10.75 -1.87 28.56
N ASN A 97 -9.54 -1.46 28.94
CA ASN A 97 -9.34 -0.34 29.85
C ASN A 97 -9.87 0.98 29.24
N LYS A 98 -9.55 1.26 27.97
CA LYS A 98 -10.06 2.45 27.26
C LYS A 98 -11.59 2.47 27.19
N ILE A 99 -12.24 1.34 26.92
CA ILE A 99 -13.72 1.26 26.92
C ILE A 99 -14.28 1.55 28.31
N PHE A 100 -13.65 0.99 29.35
CA PHE A 100 -14.07 1.23 30.72
C PHE A 100 -14.00 2.72 31.08
N ASP A 101 -12.89 3.39 30.74
CA ASP A 101 -12.71 4.83 30.97
C ASP A 101 -13.72 5.67 30.18
N ILE A 102 -13.95 5.33 28.90
CA ILE A 102 -14.97 5.96 28.06
C ILE A 102 -16.36 5.84 28.68
N ASN A 103 -16.72 4.64 29.15
CA ASN A 103 -18.04 4.39 29.75
C ASN A 103 -18.23 5.16 31.05
N ASN A 104 -17.19 5.26 31.89
CA ASN A 104 -17.24 6.06 33.10
C ASN A 104 -17.42 7.55 32.77
N ASN A 105 -16.62 8.08 31.82
CA ASN A 105 -16.76 9.47 31.38
C ASN A 105 -18.17 9.77 30.83
N ILE A 106 -18.73 8.88 30.00
CA ILE A 106 -20.11 9.02 29.48
C ILE A 106 -21.14 8.98 30.63
N LYS A 107 -20.92 8.14 31.65
CA LYS A 107 -21.79 8.07 32.82
C LYS A 107 -21.74 9.36 33.63
N ASP A 108 -20.56 9.93 33.83
CA ASP A 108 -20.38 11.19 34.56
C ASP A 108 -21.07 12.35 33.83
N LEU A 109 -20.88 12.47 32.51
CA LEU A 109 -21.59 13.46 31.68
C LEU A 109 -23.12 13.30 31.73
N LYS A 110 -23.64 12.06 31.83
CA LYS A 110 -25.08 11.81 32.01
C LYS A 110 -25.59 12.27 33.38
N ASN A 111 -24.79 12.11 34.43
CA ASN A 111 -25.13 12.60 35.76
C ASN A 111 -25.15 14.13 35.77
N GLU A 112 -24.13 14.79 35.20
CA GLU A 112 -24.10 16.26 35.07
C GLU A 112 -25.32 16.79 34.30
N LEU A 113 -25.69 16.13 33.20
CA LEU A 113 -26.88 16.50 32.43
C LEU A 113 -28.16 16.41 33.27
N LYS A 114 -28.27 15.37 34.12
CA LYS A 114 -29.39 15.21 35.05
C LYS A 114 -29.42 16.33 36.09
N ASP A 115 -28.28 16.67 36.67
CA ASP A 115 -28.15 17.74 37.66
C ASP A 115 -28.54 19.11 37.06
N HIS A 116 -28.12 19.39 35.83
CA HIS A 116 -28.54 20.60 35.13
C HIS A 116 -30.04 20.63 34.82
N LYS A 117 -30.65 19.47 34.53
CA LYS A 117 -32.10 19.38 34.35
C LYS A 117 -32.85 19.64 35.65
N GLU A 118 -32.37 19.12 36.77
CA GLU A 118 -32.91 19.41 38.11
C GLU A 118 -32.75 20.90 38.47
N ALA A 119 -31.63 21.53 38.10
CA ALA A 119 -31.42 22.97 38.26
C ALA A 119 -32.40 23.82 37.44
N ILE A 120 -32.81 23.37 36.24
CA ILE A 120 -33.88 24.01 35.47
C ILE A 120 -35.20 23.91 36.21
N LEU A 121 -35.60 22.70 36.62
CA LEU A 121 -36.90 22.46 37.28
C LEU A 121 -37.03 23.26 38.58
N THR A 122 -35.99 23.25 39.42
CA THR A 122 -35.96 24.04 40.66
C THR A 122 -36.07 25.53 40.36
N GLN A 123 -35.39 26.04 39.34
CA GLN A 123 -35.46 27.44 38.96
C GLN A 123 -36.83 27.81 38.34
N GLU A 124 -37.48 26.91 37.60
CA GLU A 124 -38.85 27.10 37.09
C GLU A 124 -39.85 27.22 38.24
N VAL A 125 -39.74 26.38 39.27
CA VAL A 125 -40.54 26.50 40.49
C VAL A 125 -40.28 27.84 41.18
N THR A 126 -39.02 28.28 41.31
CA THR A 126 -38.75 29.59 41.91
C THR A 126 -39.36 30.74 41.10
N LEU A 127 -39.29 30.70 39.77
CA LEU A 127 -39.89 31.71 38.91
C LEU A 127 -41.41 31.73 39.05
N ASP A 128 -42.06 30.56 39.07
CA ASP A 128 -43.51 30.45 39.28
C ASP A 128 -43.93 31.01 40.64
N THR A 129 -43.18 30.74 41.71
CA THR A 129 -43.47 31.30 43.04
C THR A 129 -43.38 32.83 43.07
N VAL A 130 -42.48 33.42 42.28
CA VAL A 130 -42.33 34.88 42.15
C VAL A 130 -43.46 35.46 41.30
N LEU A 131 -43.80 34.83 40.17
CA LEU A 131 -44.88 35.26 39.29
C LEU A 131 -46.26 35.21 39.97
N ASN A 132 -46.46 34.27 40.89
CA ASN A 132 -47.68 34.12 41.68
C ASN A 132 -47.77 35.08 42.88
N LEU A 133 -46.90 36.10 42.96
CA LEU A 133 -47.05 37.20 43.90
C LEU A 133 -48.14 38.20 43.47
N PRO A 134 -48.96 38.73 44.40
CA PRO A 134 -48.89 38.52 45.85
C PRO A 134 -49.57 37.24 46.34
N LYS A 135 -49.08 36.67 47.45
CA LYS A 135 -49.72 35.52 48.09
C LYS A 135 -51.10 35.91 48.63
N GLN A 136 -52.13 35.17 48.23
CA GLN A 136 -53.52 35.48 48.61
C GLN A 136 -53.72 35.46 50.14
N GLU A 137 -53.05 34.54 50.85
CA GLU A 137 -53.10 34.47 52.31
C GLU A 137 -52.58 35.74 52.98
N THR A 138 -51.47 36.30 52.49
CA THR A 138 -50.89 37.52 53.06
C THR A 138 -51.78 38.73 52.79
N VAL A 139 -52.38 38.83 51.61
CA VAL A 139 -53.35 39.88 51.28
C VAL A 139 -54.58 39.77 52.18
N LYS A 140 -55.11 38.57 52.40
CA LYS A 140 -56.28 38.33 53.25
C LYS A 140 -56.04 38.72 54.71
N LEU A 141 -54.84 38.42 55.22
CA LEU A 141 -54.40 38.86 56.55
C LEU A 141 -54.33 40.39 56.65
N SER A 142 -53.72 41.05 55.67
CA SER A 142 -53.65 42.53 55.60
C SER A 142 -55.03 43.18 55.54
N LYS A 143 -55.96 42.64 54.74
CA LYS A 143 -57.35 43.12 54.67
C LYS A 143 -58.09 42.97 55.99
N SER A 144 -57.87 41.86 56.70
CA SER A 144 -58.46 41.64 58.02
C SER A 144 -57.94 42.65 59.04
N ASN A 145 -56.63 42.89 59.05
CA ASN A 145 -56.00 43.89 59.92
C ASN A 145 -56.48 45.32 59.61
N LEU A 146 -56.67 45.65 58.33
CA LEU A 146 -57.25 46.94 57.93
C LEU A 146 -58.68 47.09 58.45
N ARG A 147 -59.53 46.07 58.25
CA ARG A 147 -60.92 46.09 58.71
C ARG A 147 -61.04 46.27 60.22
N VAL A 148 -60.19 45.61 61.01
CA VAL A 148 -60.13 45.81 62.47
C VAL A 148 -59.79 47.28 62.79
N SER A 149 -58.79 47.84 62.10
CA SER A 149 -58.39 49.24 62.32
C SER A 149 -59.44 50.26 61.84
N GLU A 150 -60.23 49.94 60.82
CA GLU A 150 -61.36 50.76 60.35
C GLU A 150 -62.46 50.85 61.41
N VAL A 151 -62.86 49.70 61.98
CA VAL A 151 -63.86 49.65 63.05
C VAL A 151 -63.38 50.42 64.28
N ASP A 152 -62.13 50.23 64.69
CA ASP A 152 -61.53 50.96 65.80
C ASP A 152 -61.50 52.47 65.57
N TYR A 153 -61.21 52.91 64.34
CA TYR A 153 -61.19 54.33 63.97
C TYR A 153 -62.59 54.93 63.95
N GLU A 154 -63.58 54.25 63.36
CA GLU A 154 -64.97 54.74 63.33
C GLU A 154 -65.55 54.87 64.75
N ALA A 155 -65.30 53.90 65.63
CA ALA A 155 -65.70 53.99 67.03
C ALA A 155 -65.03 55.19 67.74
N ALA A 156 -63.72 55.40 67.52
CA ALA A 156 -63.01 56.53 68.12
C ALA A 156 -63.46 57.89 67.53
N LYS A 157 -63.84 57.93 66.25
CA LYS A 157 -64.37 59.13 65.57
C LYS A 157 -65.74 59.52 66.12
N GLU A 158 -66.65 58.56 66.27
CA GLU A 158 -67.97 58.82 66.85
C GLU A 158 -67.85 59.34 68.29
N GLU A 159 -66.97 58.75 69.10
CA GLU A 159 -66.73 59.24 70.46
C GLU A 159 -66.09 60.64 70.46
N MET A 160 -65.20 60.94 69.52
CA MET A 160 -64.62 62.29 69.36
C MET A 160 -65.67 63.33 68.99
N GLU A 161 -66.60 63.00 68.10
CA GLU A 161 -67.71 63.88 67.72
C GLU A 161 -68.64 64.16 68.91
N LYS A 162 -68.98 63.13 69.69
CA LYS A 162 -69.76 63.28 70.92
C LYS A 162 -69.01 64.10 71.97
N ALA A 163 -67.72 63.82 72.17
CA ALA A 163 -66.87 64.52 73.12
C ALA A 163 -66.76 66.01 72.80
N LYS A 164 -66.66 66.38 71.52
CA LYS A 164 -66.63 67.77 71.08
C LYS A 164 -67.87 68.54 71.53
N VAL A 165 -69.06 67.97 71.31
CA VAL A 165 -70.33 68.59 71.76
C VAL A 165 -70.40 68.67 73.28
N ARG A 166 -69.96 67.63 74.01
CA ARG A 166 -69.93 67.62 75.48
C ARG A 166 -68.96 68.69 76.04
N TYR A 167 -67.81 68.88 75.40
CA TYR A 167 -66.81 69.87 75.78
C TYR A 167 -67.31 71.30 75.54
N GLU A 168 -67.90 71.57 74.37
CA GLU A 168 -68.48 72.88 74.04
C GLU A 168 -69.61 73.27 75.01
N LYS A 169 -70.35 72.29 75.54
CA LYS A 169 -71.40 72.48 76.56
C LYS A 169 -70.87 72.50 78.01
N GLY A 170 -69.57 72.28 78.23
CA GLY A 170 -68.94 72.27 79.55
C GLY A 170 -69.17 71.00 80.39
N TYR A 171 -69.62 69.90 79.79
CA TYR A 171 -69.89 68.64 80.50
C TYR A 171 -68.66 67.78 80.77
N ILE A 172 -67.59 67.95 79.98
CA ILE A 172 -66.31 67.24 80.17
C ILE A 172 -65.16 68.23 80.27
N SER A 173 -64.09 67.82 80.94
CA SER A 173 -62.91 68.69 81.12
C SER A 173 -62.05 68.77 79.86
N SER A 174 -61.19 69.79 79.74
CA SER A 174 -60.24 69.89 78.62
C SER A 174 -59.20 68.76 78.58
N VAL A 175 -58.94 68.08 79.71
CA VAL A 175 -58.05 66.90 79.73
C VAL A 175 -58.76 65.69 79.18
N GLU A 176 -60.00 65.46 79.61
CA GLU A 176 -60.82 64.36 79.13
C GLU A 176 -61.08 64.46 77.61
N TYR A 177 -61.36 65.67 77.11
CA TYR A 177 -61.44 65.92 75.67
C TYR A 177 -60.12 65.62 74.94
N ALA A 178 -58.98 66.08 75.49
CA ALA A 178 -57.66 65.85 74.88
C ALA A 178 -57.22 64.37 74.90
N GLU A 179 -57.68 63.57 75.88
CA GLU A 179 -57.45 62.11 75.92
C GLU A 179 -58.26 61.40 74.81
N ILE A 180 -59.50 61.81 74.59
CA ILE A 180 -60.34 61.30 73.49
C ILE A 180 -59.74 61.71 72.13
N GLU A 181 -59.28 62.95 71.99
CA GLU A 181 -58.58 63.44 70.79
C GLU A 181 -57.29 62.66 70.51
N LEU A 182 -56.49 62.37 71.55
CA LEU A 182 -55.30 61.52 71.46
C LEU A 182 -55.67 60.14 70.90
N ASN A 183 -56.69 59.48 71.48
CA ASN A 183 -57.12 58.16 71.05
C ASN A 183 -57.61 58.17 69.59
N TYR A 184 -58.43 59.14 69.20
CA TYR A 184 -58.87 59.33 67.81
C TYR A 184 -57.68 59.45 66.85
N ASN A 185 -56.71 60.31 67.18
CA ASN A 185 -55.54 60.53 66.32
C ASN A 185 -54.63 59.29 66.23
N ILE A 186 -54.46 58.53 67.32
CA ILE A 186 -53.73 57.24 67.31
C ILE A 186 -54.44 56.23 66.41
N LYS A 187 -55.76 56.07 66.54
CA LYS A 187 -56.54 55.15 65.70
C LYS A 187 -56.52 55.56 64.23
N LYS A 188 -56.60 56.85 63.93
CA LYS A 188 -56.44 57.40 62.57
C LYS A 188 -55.07 57.08 61.97
N ASN A 189 -54.01 57.25 62.76
CA ASN A 189 -52.65 56.92 62.34
C ASN A 189 -52.49 55.41 62.10
N SER A 190 -53.10 54.57 62.94
CA SER A 190 -53.11 53.11 62.78
C SER A 190 -53.84 52.68 61.50
N LEU A 191 -54.99 53.30 61.21
CA LEU A 191 -55.75 53.04 59.97
C LEU A 191 -54.89 53.32 58.74
N ASN A 192 -54.30 54.52 58.67
CA ASN A 192 -53.42 54.92 57.56
C ASN A 192 -52.21 53.97 57.41
N GLN A 193 -51.62 53.51 58.52
CA GLN A 193 -50.55 52.51 58.48
C GLN A 193 -51.02 51.20 57.84
N LYS A 194 -52.18 50.68 58.25
CA LYS A 194 -52.71 49.42 57.71
C LYS A 194 -53.10 49.55 56.23
N GLN A 195 -53.56 50.72 55.79
CA GLN A 195 -53.82 51.00 54.38
C GLN A 195 -52.55 50.93 53.52
N GLU A 196 -51.46 51.59 53.94
CA GLU A 196 -50.17 51.51 53.21
C GLU A 196 -49.59 50.09 53.23
N LEU A 197 -49.69 49.37 54.35
CA LEU A 197 -49.25 47.97 54.43
C LEU A 197 -50.07 47.04 53.53
N LEU A 198 -51.37 47.29 53.35
CA LEU A 198 -52.20 46.55 52.39
C LEU A 198 -51.70 46.77 50.96
N GLN A 199 -51.44 48.02 50.57
CA GLN A 199 -50.91 48.34 49.23
C GLN A 199 -49.58 47.64 48.95
N ILE A 200 -48.70 47.50 49.96
CA ILE A 200 -47.46 46.72 49.85
C ILE A 200 -47.78 45.23 49.67
N SER A 201 -48.71 44.68 50.46
CA SER A 201 -49.07 43.25 50.38
C SER A 201 -49.79 42.87 49.09
N GLU A 202 -50.47 43.80 48.42
CA GLU A 202 -51.13 43.60 47.13
C GLU A 202 -50.19 43.81 45.94
N ARG A 203 -48.95 44.24 46.19
CA ARG A 203 -47.97 44.49 45.13
C ARG A 203 -47.54 43.18 44.47
N LYS A 204 -47.49 43.19 43.13
CA LYS A 204 -46.89 42.11 42.34
C LYS A 204 -45.37 42.08 42.52
N ALA A 205 -44.74 41.00 42.07
CA ALA A 205 -43.29 40.90 42.03
C ALA A 205 -42.65 42.09 41.29
N ASP A 206 -41.48 42.53 41.75
CA ASP A 206 -40.68 43.53 41.05
C ASP A 206 -40.30 42.98 39.66
N PRO A 207 -40.63 43.66 38.55
CA PRO A 207 -40.25 43.21 37.21
C PRO A 207 -38.75 42.94 37.04
N ARG A 208 -37.90 43.67 37.77
CA ARG A 208 -36.44 43.49 37.77
C ARG A 208 -36.05 42.15 38.40
N ASP A 209 -36.70 41.75 39.48
CA ASP A 209 -36.48 40.45 40.11
C ASP A 209 -37.00 39.30 39.24
N VAL A 210 -38.19 39.47 38.62
CA VAL A 210 -38.70 38.50 37.63
C VAL A 210 -37.68 38.30 36.51
N LYS A 211 -37.16 39.40 35.93
CA LYS A 211 -36.18 39.33 34.86
C LYS A 211 -34.88 38.65 35.29
N LYS A 212 -34.41 38.87 36.52
CA LYS A 212 -33.25 38.14 37.07
C LYS A 212 -33.51 36.64 37.17
N GLN A 213 -34.68 36.21 37.63
CA GLN A 213 -35.03 34.79 37.69
C GLN A 213 -35.16 34.18 36.29
N GLU A 214 -35.69 34.91 35.31
CA GLU A 214 -35.73 34.50 33.90
C GLU A 214 -34.33 34.32 33.30
N LEU A 215 -33.43 35.30 33.50
CA LEU A 215 -32.04 35.23 33.02
C LEU A 215 -31.29 34.06 33.65
N LYS A 216 -31.54 33.78 34.94
CA LYS A 216 -30.99 32.61 35.62
C LYS A 216 -31.54 31.30 35.07
N LEU A 217 -32.84 31.23 34.78
CA LEU A 217 -33.45 30.09 34.12
C LEU A 217 -32.88 29.86 32.72
N GLU A 218 -32.71 30.93 31.94
CA GLU A 218 -32.10 30.89 30.61
C GLU A 218 -30.66 30.36 30.69
N ASN A 219 -29.87 30.82 31.67
CA ASN A 219 -28.52 30.30 31.90
C ASN A 219 -28.50 28.81 32.25
N ASN A 220 -29.43 28.34 33.10
CA ASN A 220 -29.55 26.90 33.40
C ASN A 220 -29.93 26.10 32.14
N LYS A 221 -30.82 26.64 31.29
CA LYS A 221 -31.19 26.03 30.00
C LYS A 221 -30.02 25.99 29.01
N LEU A 222 -29.24 27.07 28.93
CA LEU A 222 -28.02 27.13 28.12
C LEU A 222 -26.98 26.10 28.59
N GLN A 223 -26.76 25.98 29.91
CA GLN A 223 -25.83 25.02 30.48
C GLN A 223 -26.26 23.58 30.18
N HIS A 224 -27.53 23.24 30.36
CA HIS A 224 -28.06 21.92 30.00
C HIS A 224 -27.90 21.62 28.52
N ALA A 225 -28.20 22.57 27.63
CA ALA A 225 -28.04 22.41 26.19
C ALA A 225 -26.56 22.20 25.80
N PHE A 226 -25.64 22.93 26.42
CA PHE A 226 -24.21 22.77 26.23
C PHE A 226 -23.72 21.39 26.70
N SER A 227 -24.11 20.95 27.90
CA SER A 227 -23.79 19.61 28.41
C SER A 227 -24.38 18.49 27.55
N LEU A 228 -25.57 18.69 26.97
CA LEU A 228 -26.18 17.74 26.03
C LEU A 228 -25.35 17.62 24.75
N LYS A 229 -24.88 18.74 24.20
CA LYS A 229 -23.98 18.74 23.03
C LYS A 229 -22.65 18.07 23.37
N SER A 230 -22.03 18.43 24.49
CA SER A 230 -20.77 17.83 24.98
C SER A 230 -20.87 16.31 25.13
N LEU A 231 -21.99 15.80 25.67
CA LEU A 231 -22.28 14.37 25.74
C LEU A 231 -22.34 13.74 24.34
N ALA A 232 -23.06 14.34 23.40
CA ALA A 232 -23.17 13.85 22.03
C ALA A 232 -21.79 13.81 21.33
N ASP A 233 -20.99 14.87 21.46
CA ASP A 233 -19.65 14.94 20.89
C ASP A 233 -18.72 13.89 21.52
N SER A 234 -18.77 13.72 22.85
CA SER A 234 -18.00 12.70 23.55
C SER A 234 -18.38 11.29 23.09
N THR A 235 -19.67 11.01 22.86
CA THR A 235 -20.11 9.71 22.34
C THR A 235 -19.62 9.47 20.91
N LYS A 236 -19.69 10.47 20.03
CA LYS A 236 -19.20 10.37 18.64
C LYS A 236 -17.69 10.14 18.58
N ILE A 237 -16.92 10.83 19.44
CA ILE A 237 -15.47 10.65 19.56
C ILE A 237 -15.15 9.24 20.08
N ALA A 238 -15.90 8.78 21.09
CA ALA A 238 -15.74 7.44 21.66
C ALA A 238 -15.99 6.36 20.61
N ASP A 239 -17.10 6.43 19.86
CA ASP A 239 -17.44 5.48 18.80
C ASP A 239 -16.36 5.44 17.71
N SER A 240 -15.84 6.60 17.33
CA SER A 240 -14.76 6.70 16.33
C SER A 240 -13.46 6.07 16.82
N LYS A 241 -13.10 6.28 18.10
CA LYS A 241 -11.93 5.65 18.73
C LYS A 241 -12.08 4.14 18.86
N ILE A 242 -13.26 3.68 19.25
CA ILE A 242 -13.61 2.26 19.34
C ILE A 242 -13.45 1.60 17.96
N LYS A 243 -14.09 2.15 16.93
CA LYS A 243 -14.01 1.63 15.56
C LYS A 243 -12.59 1.60 15.01
N LYS A 244 -11.74 2.60 15.32
CA LYS A 244 -10.33 2.60 14.94
C LYS A 244 -9.56 1.47 15.63
N GLN A 245 -9.77 1.28 16.93
CA GLN A 245 -9.11 0.23 17.69
C GLN A 245 -9.54 -1.17 17.23
N GLU A 246 -10.82 -1.36 16.90
CA GLU A 246 -11.34 -2.61 16.32
C GLU A 246 -10.66 -2.93 14.99
N LYS A 247 -10.56 -1.96 14.07
CA LYS A 247 -9.81 -2.15 12.82
C LYS A 247 -8.34 -2.48 13.02
N TYR A 248 -7.71 -1.93 14.07
CA TYR A 248 -6.34 -2.26 14.40
C TYR A 248 -6.19 -3.71 14.91
N LEU A 249 -7.14 -4.17 15.72
CA LEU A 249 -7.19 -5.57 16.17
C LEU A 249 -7.46 -6.52 14.99
N GLU A 250 -8.37 -6.17 14.08
CA GLU A 250 -8.65 -6.91 12.84
C GLU A 250 -7.38 -7.04 11.99
N LYS A 251 -6.61 -5.96 11.81
CA LYS A 251 -5.34 -6.00 11.09
C LYS A 251 -4.29 -6.89 11.77
N LEU A 252 -4.28 -6.93 13.11
CA LEU A 252 -3.40 -7.85 13.85
C LEU A 252 -3.84 -9.30 13.68
N ASP A 253 -5.14 -9.56 13.59
CA ASP A 253 -5.67 -10.89 13.29
C ASP A 253 -5.27 -11.34 11.89
N ASP A 254 -5.42 -10.49 10.88
CA ASP A 254 -4.94 -10.77 9.52
C ASP A 254 -3.42 -11.04 9.50
N ASP A 255 -2.63 -10.28 10.25
CA ASP A 255 -1.18 -10.49 10.38
C ASP A 255 -0.88 -11.87 11.00
N ILE A 256 -1.57 -12.22 12.10
CA ILE A 256 -1.42 -13.50 12.79
C ILE A 256 -1.77 -14.65 11.86
N GLU A 257 -2.89 -14.55 11.13
CA GLU A 257 -3.32 -15.54 10.14
C GLU A 257 -2.27 -15.70 9.04
N ARG A 258 -1.80 -14.60 8.44
CA ARG A 258 -0.72 -14.62 7.42
C ARG A 258 0.55 -15.30 7.91
N TYR A 259 0.99 -15.02 9.14
CA TYR A 259 2.18 -15.67 9.70
C TYR A 259 1.92 -17.13 10.07
N SER A 260 0.71 -17.48 10.49
CA SER A 260 0.31 -18.88 10.74
C SER A 260 0.34 -19.71 9.46
N GLU A 261 -0.23 -19.21 8.35
CA GLU A 261 -0.14 -19.86 7.05
C GLU A 261 1.30 -19.99 6.57
N ARG A 262 2.12 -18.96 6.82
CA ARG A 262 3.54 -19.00 6.46
C ARG A 262 4.27 -20.08 7.23
N LEU A 263 3.98 -20.26 8.52
CA LEU A 263 4.54 -21.34 9.33
C LEU A 263 4.16 -22.72 8.79
N GLU A 264 2.92 -22.89 8.35
CA GLU A 264 2.48 -24.14 7.70
C GLU A 264 3.24 -24.40 6.39
N LYS A 265 3.41 -23.36 5.57
CA LYS A 265 4.11 -23.43 4.27
C LYS A 265 5.63 -23.65 4.40
N LEU A 266 6.21 -23.57 5.60
CA LEU A 266 7.63 -23.92 5.82
C LEU A 266 7.88 -25.43 5.87
N SER A 267 6.82 -26.24 6.01
CA SER A 267 6.92 -27.70 6.02
C SER A 267 6.26 -28.27 4.77
N HIS A 268 7.06 -28.73 3.83
CA HIS A 268 6.53 -29.33 2.60
C HIS A 268 6.39 -30.84 2.73
N LYS A 269 5.24 -31.34 2.29
CA LYS A 269 4.89 -32.77 2.28
C LYS A 269 4.87 -33.31 0.86
N ALA A 270 5.12 -34.61 0.71
CA ALA A 270 4.95 -35.32 -0.55
C ALA A 270 3.46 -35.35 -0.95
N GLU A 271 3.14 -34.96 -2.18
CA GLU A 271 1.80 -35.09 -2.78
C GLU A 271 1.65 -36.40 -3.57
N ILE A 272 2.77 -37.07 -3.86
CA ILE A 272 2.82 -38.32 -4.61
C ILE A 272 3.83 -39.27 -3.97
N ASP A 273 3.57 -40.57 -4.11
CA ASP A 273 4.53 -41.61 -3.75
C ASP A 273 5.75 -41.57 -4.68
N GLY A 274 6.94 -41.75 -4.14
CA GLY A 274 8.15 -41.76 -4.95
C GLY A 274 9.43 -41.78 -4.14
N TYR A 275 10.45 -41.09 -4.65
CA TYR A 275 11.72 -40.92 -3.96
C TYR A 275 12.22 -39.48 -4.08
N VAL A 276 12.95 -39.04 -3.08
CA VAL A 276 13.51 -37.69 -3.04
C VAL A 276 14.73 -37.61 -3.96
N LYS A 277 14.75 -36.61 -4.85
CA LYS A 277 15.87 -36.27 -5.72
C LYS A 277 16.34 -34.85 -5.44
N TYR A 278 17.57 -34.69 -4.99
CA TYR A 278 18.15 -33.37 -4.75
C TYR A 278 18.38 -32.58 -6.05
N ALA A 279 18.22 -31.26 -5.96
CA ALA A 279 18.55 -30.35 -7.04
C ALA A 279 20.08 -30.19 -7.16
N ASN A 280 20.57 -30.02 -8.38
CA ASN A 280 22.00 -29.82 -8.63
C ASN A 280 22.35 -28.34 -8.46
N ILE A 281 22.58 -27.93 -7.20
CA ILE A 281 23.01 -26.57 -6.83
C ILE A 281 24.44 -26.60 -6.29
N SER A 282 25.13 -25.45 -6.33
CA SER A 282 26.55 -25.34 -5.93
C SER A 282 26.79 -25.53 -4.43
N SER A 283 25.74 -25.40 -3.60
CA SER A 283 25.80 -25.59 -2.16
C SER A 283 25.33 -26.99 -1.75
N PRO A 284 25.95 -27.62 -0.75
CA PRO A 284 25.45 -28.89 -0.23
C PRO A 284 24.03 -28.72 0.32
N ILE A 285 23.16 -29.70 0.04
CA ILE A 285 21.78 -29.72 0.54
C ILE A 285 21.75 -30.62 1.78
N GLU A 286 21.79 -29.99 2.95
CA GLU A 286 21.73 -30.65 4.25
C GLU A 286 21.04 -29.77 5.28
N ALA A 287 20.77 -30.30 6.47
CA ALA A 287 20.28 -29.50 7.57
C ALA A 287 21.32 -28.42 7.93
N GLY A 288 20.88 -27.17 8.04
CA GLY A 288 21.74 -25.99 8.22
C GLY A 288 22.08 -25.24 6.93
N SER A 289 21.84 -25.81 5.75
CA SER A 289 22.10 -25.13 4.48
C SER A 289 21.17 -23.94 4.24
N ILE A 290 21.74 -22.86 3.69
CA ILE A 290 21.00 -21.65 3.30
C ILE A 290 20.51 -21.82 1.87
N ILE A 291 19.20 -21.70 1.67
CA ILE A 291 18.55 -21.75 0.35
C ILE A 291 17.99 -20.37 0.04
N TYR A 292 18.40 -19.80 -1.09
CA TYR A 292 17.89 -18.52 -1.56
C TYR A 292 16.45 -18.66 -2.06
N TRP A 293 15.69 -17.58 -2.01
CA TRP A 293 14.27 -17.54 -2.35
C TRP A 293 14.01 -18.13 -3.76
N GLY A 294 12.93 -18.91 -3.90
CA GLY A 294 12.52 -19.55 -5.16
C GLY A 294 13.42 -20.69 -5.67
N GLN A 295 14.59 -20.95 -5.06
CA GLN A 295 15.47 -22.05 -5.48
C GLN A 295 14.82 -23.41 -5.21
N SER A 296 14.90 -24.30 -6.20
CA SER A 296 14.52 -25.71 -6.03
C SER A 296 15.58 -26.44 -5.22
N VAL A 297 15.15 -27.11 -4.16
CA VAL A 297 16.02 -27.87 -3.25
C VAL A 297 15.95 -29.35 -3.57
N ALA A 298 14.74 -29.87 -3.69
CA ALA A 298 14.50 -31.28 -3.96
C ALA A 298 13.30 -31.45 -4.88
N SER A 299 13.11 -32.65 -5.40
CA SER A 299 11.93 -33.02 -6.19
C SER A 299 11.56 -34.48 -5.98
N ILE A 300 10.28 -34.81 -6.13
CA ILE A 300 9.82 -36.19 -6.28
C ILE A 300 9.43 -36.39 -7.75
N PRO A 301 10.21 -37.16 -8.52
CA PRO A 301 9.86 -37.47 -9.90
C PRO A 301 8.63 -38.38 -9.97
N ASP A 302 7.68 -38.06 -10.86
CA ASP A 302 6.54 -38.93 -11.12
C ASP A 302 6.98 -40.12 -11.99
N LEU A 303 7.09 -41.29 -11.35
CA LEU A 303 7.55 -42.53 -11.96
C LEU A 303 6.64 -43.02 -13.10
N SER A 304 5.33 -42.72 -13.04
CA SER A 304 4.36 -43.12 -14.06
C SER A 304 4.57 -42.43 -15.41
N SER A 305 5.32 -41.32 -15.39
CA SER A 305 5.54 -40.43 -16.51
C SER A 305 6.93 -40.57 -17.15
N THR A 306 7.66 -41.62 -16.82
CA THR A 306 9.06 -41.80 -17.25
C THR A 306 9.17 -42.08 -18.76
N TYR A 307 10.09 -41.41 -19.43
CA TYR A 307 10.44 -41.57 -20.85
C TYR A 307 11.96 -41.52 -21.02
N PHE A 308 12.47 -41.84 -22.21
CA PHE A 308 13.90 -41.73 -22.53
C PHE A 308 14.16 -40.64 -23.55
N THR A 309 15.29 -39.96 -23.42
CA THR A 309 15.80 -39.01 -24.40
C THR A 309 17.04 -39.55 -25.09
N ALA A 310 17.14 -39.41 -26.40
CA ALA A 310 18.32 -39.76 -27.20
C ALA A 310 18.67 -38.63 -28.17
N TYR A 311 19.93 -38.50 -28.53
CA TYR A 311 20.37 -37.55 -29.56
C TYR A 311 20.65 -38.29 -30.87
N LEU A 312 19.82 -38.07 -31.88
CA LEU A 312 19.97 -38.66 -33.21
C LEU A 312 20.77 -37.72 -34.12
N PRO A 313 21.90 -38.13 -34.70
CA PRO A 313 22.64 -37.31 -35.66
C PRO A 313 21.75 -36.84 -36.82
N GLU A 314 21.92 -35.60 -37.28
CA GLU A 314 21.17 -35.03 -38.40
C GLU A 314 21.28 -35.88 -39.67
N THR A 315 22.42 -36.52 -39.91
CA THR A 315 22.61 -37.44 -41.05
C THR A 315 21.66 -38.63 -41.05
N LYS A 316 21.20 -39.05 -39.86
CA LYS A 316 20.35 -40.23 -39.68
C LYS A 316 18.86 -39.92 -39.60
N ILE A 317 18.47 -38.65 -39.49
CA ILE A 317 17.07 -38.22 -39.28
C ILE A 317 16.11 -38.72 -40.37
N LYS A 318 16.59 -38.81 -41.61
CA LYS A 318 15.78 -39.22 -42.78
C LYS A 318 15.22 -40.64 -42.65
N HIS A 319 15.88 -41.50 -41.87
CA HIS A 319 15.51 -42.90 -41.73
C HIS A 319 14.51 -43.15 -40.59
N PHE A 320 14.39 -42.25 -39.61
CA PHE A 320 13.57 -42.48 -38.41
C PHE A 320 12.41 -41.50 -38.30
N LYS A 321 11.19 -42.01 -38.12
CA LYS A 321 9.96 -41.21 -37.96
C LYS A 321 9.29 -41.46 -36.61
N VAL A 322 8.43 -40.53 -36.20
CA VAL A 322 7.56 -40.70 -35.01
C VAL A 322 6.74 -41.98 -35.18
N GLY A 323 6.71 -42.81 -34.14
CA GLY A 323 6.10 -44.15 -34.14
C GLY A 323 7.08 -45.31 -34.36
N GLY A 324 8.33 -45.05 -34.77
CA GLY A 324 9.36 -46.07 -34.95
C GLY A 324 9.63 -46.87 -33.66
N LYS A 325 9.88 -48.18 -33.80
CA LYS A 325 10.13 -49.11 -32.69
C LYS A 325 11.63 -49.26 -32.45
N GLY A 326 12.02 -49.42 -31.20
CA GLY A 326 13.39 -49.70 -30.79
C GLY A 326 13.46 -50.50 -29.50
N THR A 327 14.66 -50.94 -29.16
CA THR A 327 14.94 -51.64 -27.90
C THR A 327 16.00 -50.89 -27.12
N ILE A 328 15.73 -50.59 -25.85
CA ILE A 328 16.68 -49.98 -24.93
C ILE A 328 17.25 -51.06 -24.00
N GLN A 329 18.57 -51.15 -23.94
CA GLN A 329 19.29 -51.86 -22.89
C GLN A 329 19.71 -50.85 -21.82
N VAL A 330 19.11 -50.94 -20.63
CA VAL A 330 19.37 -50.00 -19.53
C VAL A 330 20.66 -50.41 -18.80
N SER A 331 21.55 -49.46 -18.57
CA SER A 331 22.80 -49.64 -17.82
C SER A 331 22.48 -50.16 -16.40
N GLY A 332 23.02 -51.33 -16.05
CA GLY A 332 22.78 -52.00 -14.76
C GLY A 332 21.76 -53.15 -14.83
N ARG A 333 21.05 -53.33 -15.95
CA ARG A 333 20.20 -54.50 -16.24
C ARG A 333 20.38 -54.96 -17.68
N LEU A 334 21.54 -55.54 -17.95
CA LEU A 334 21.93 -56.04 -19.28
C LEU A 334 21.12 -57.28 -19.71
N ASP A 335 20.37 -57.88 -18.80
CA ASP A 335 19.51 -59.04 -18.96
C ASP A 335 18.10 -58.71 -19.48
N THR A 336 17.71 -57.43 -19.51
CA THR A 336 16.37 -56.99 -19.93
C THR A 336 16.42 -55.96 -21.06
N GLN A 337 15.74 -56.24 -22.17
CA GLN A 337 15.55 -55.31 -23.28
C GLN A 337 14.17 -54.65 -23.19
N LEU A 338 14.15 -53.33 -23.05
CA LEU A 338 12.91 -52.55 -22.95
C LEU A 338 12.44 -52.12 -24.34
N LYS A 339 11.25 -52.57 -24.76
CA LYS A 339 10.65 -52.14 -26.02
C LYS A 339 10.14 -50.70 -25.91
N VAL A 340 10.56 -49.84 -26.83
CA VAL A 340 10.20 -48.42 -26.85
C VAL A 340 9.69 -47.98 -28.22
N ARG A 341 8.93 -46.89 -28.23
CA ARG A 341 8.52 -46.19 -29.46
C ARG A 341 8.96 -44.73 -29.44
N ILE A 342 9.33 -44.22 -30.61
CA ILE A 342 9.61 -42.78 -30.80
C ILE A 342 8.30 -42.02 -30.66
N SER A 343 8.11 -41.31 -29.54
CA SER A 343 6.92 -40.49 -29.31
C SER A 343 7.04 -39.09 -29.89
N LYS A 344 8.26 -38.53 -29.93
CA LYS A 344 8.52 -37.19 -30.45
C LYS A 344 9.95 -37.09 -30.96
N ILE A 345 10.14 -36.25 -31.98
CA ILE A 345 11.44 -35.83 -32.49
C ILE A 345 11.45 -34.30 -32.41
N SER A 346 12.53 -33.68 -31.93
CA SER A 346 12.63 -32.21 -31.88
C SER A 346 12.45 -31.59 -33.27
N ALA A 347 11.84 -30.41 -33.34
CA ALA A 347 11.68 -29.71 -34.63
C ALA A 347 12.99 -29.05 -35.09
N THR A 348 13.90 -28.77 -34.16
CA THR A 348 15.19 -28.12 -34.41
C THR A 348 16.34 -29.04 -34.00
N PRO A 349 17.42 -29.09 -34.80
CA PRO A 349 18.65 -29.73 -34.40
C PRO A 349 19.45 -28.84 -33.42
N GLU A 350 20.08 -29.47 -32.43
CA GLU A 350 20.99 -28.86 -31.45
C GLU A 350 22.45 -29.16 -31.85
N ASP A 351 23.37 -28.21 -31.69
CA ASP A 351 24.82 -28.44 -31.89
C ASP A 351 25.38 -29.19 -30.67
N ILE A 352 26.24 -30.19 -30.89
CA ILE A 352 26.86 -30.97 -29.80
C ILE A 352 27.66 -30.09 -28.81
N ALA A 353 28.12 -28.90 -29.25
CA ALA A 353 28.78 -27.91 -28.40
C ALA A 353 27.92 -27.45 -27.19
N TYR A 354 26.59 -27.55 -27.27
CA TYR A 354 25.67 -27.18 -26.19
C TYR A 354 25.59 -28.21 -25.05
N GLN A 355 26.16 -29.41 -25.22
CA GLN A 355 26.24 -30.41 -24.14
C GLN A 355 27.44 -30.19 -23.21
N THR A 356 28.50 -29.54 -23.68
CA THR A 356 29.64 -29.17 -22.84
C THR A 356 29.26 -27.97 -21.96
N LYS A 357 29.07 -28.19 -20.65
CA LYS A 357 28.95 -27.11 -19.66
C LYS A 357 30.10 -26.12 -19.84
N ILE A 358 29.79 -24.94 -20.37
CA ILE A 358 30.76 -23.88 -20.62
C ILE A 358 31.22 -23.33 -19.26
N SER A 359 32.49 -23.56 -18.93
CA SER A 359 33.16 -22.90 -17.81
C SER A 359 33.52 -21.47 -18.20
N TRP A 360 33.53 -20.57 -17.22
CA TRP A 360 33.64 -19.11 -17.40
C TRP A 360 34.80 -18.72 -18.34
N GLY A 361 34.53 -17.83 -19.31
CA GLY A 361 35.55 -17.23 -20.17
C GLY A 361 35.83 -17.90 -21.53
N LYS A 362 35.05 -18.89 -21.96
CA LYS A 362 35.18 -19.48 -23.31
C LYS A 362 33.84 -19.48 -24.05
N THR A 363 33.78 -18.87 -25.23
CA THR A 363 32.65 -19.05 -26.17
C THR A 363 32.62 -20.52 -26.59
N ALA A 364 31.48 -21.20 -26.48
CA ALA A 364 31.35 -22.53 -27.09
C ALA A 364 31.62 -22.38 -28.58
N LYS A 365 32.72 -22.98 -29.07
CA LYS A 365 32.95 -23.10 -30.50
C LYS A 365 31.83 -24.00 -31.04
N THR A 366 30.93 -23.44 -31.84
CA THR A 366 29.95 -24.24 -32.60
C THR A 366 30.73 -25.20 -33.47
N THR A 367 30.52 -26.49 -33.27
CA THR A 367 31.27 -27.52 -34.00
C THR A 367 30.66 -27.80 -35.38
N GLY A 368 29.44 -27.32 -35.62
CA GLY A 368 28.68 -27.57 -36.85
C GLY A 368 28.01 -28.93 -36.89
N VAL A 369 28.22 -29.79 -35.87
CA VAL A 369 27.62 -31.13 -35.80
C VAL A 369 26.29 -31.08 -35.07
N LYS A 370 25.22 -31.40 -35.80
CA LYS A 370 23.82 -31.21 -35.40
C LYS A 370 23.11 -32.52 -35.04
N PHE A 371 22.30 -32.49 -33.99
CA PHE A 371 21.55 -33.64 -33.48
C PHE A 371 20.09 -33.29 -33.21
N TYR A 372 19.18 -34.22 -33.47
CA TYR A 372 17.76 -34.15 -33.11
C TYR A 372 17.50 -34.88 -31.79
N LEU A 373 16.79 -34.24 -30.87
CA LEU A 373 16.39 -34.86 -29.62
C LEU A 373 15.17 -35.79 -29.85
N LEU A 374 15.37 -37.08 -29.67
CA LEU A 374 14.33 -38.10 -29.67
C LEU A 374 13.74 -38.24 -28.26
N THR A 375 12.42 -38.24 -28.16
CA THR A 375 11.68 -38.67 -26.98
C THR A 375 11.12 -40.06 -27.25
N LEU A 376 11.45 -41.02 -26.38
CA LEU A 376 11.13 -42.43 -26.51
C LEU A 376 10.25 -42.84 -25.35
N LYS A 377 9.07 -43.38 -25.64
CA LYS A 377 8.16 -43.88 -24.62
C LYS A 377 8.23 -45.41 -24.56
N PRO A 378 8.48 -46.01 -23.38
CA PRO A 378 8.41 -47.46 -23.23
C PRO A 378 6.97 -47.98 -23.40
N GLU A 379 6.82 -49.16 -24.02
CA GLU A 379 5.53 -49.81 -24.20
C GLU A 379 4.97 -50.31 -22.86
N GLU A 380 5.85 -50.84 -22.00
CA GLU A 380 5.55 -51.21 -20.61
C GLU A 380 6.54 -50.49 -19.70
N LEU A 381 6.03 -49.86 -18.63
CA LEU A 381 6.83 -49.13 -17.65
C LEU A 381 7.18 -50.05 -16.49
N PRO A 382 8.45 -50.48 -16.35
CA PRO A 382 8.81 -51.36 -15.26
C PRO A 382 8.95 -50.57 -13.95
N SER A 383 8.54 -51.17 -12.84
CA SER A 383 8.55 -50.55 -11.50
C SER A 383 9.95 -50.20 -10.97
N TRP A 384 11.01 -50.73 -11.59
CA TRP A 384 12.41 -50.49 -11.24
C TRP A 384 13.05 -49.34 -12.04
N LEU A 385 12.42 -48.84 -13.10
CA LEU A 385 12.98 -47.74 -13.89
C LEU A 385 12.96 -46.45 -13.08
N ARG A 386 14.08 -45.72 -13.09
CA ARG A 386 14.26 -44.47 -12.35
C ARG A 386 14.84 -43.40 -13.27
N PRO A 387 14.28 -42.18 -13.27
CA PRO A 387 14.86 -41.03 -13.98
C PRO A 387 16.36 -40.81 -13.68
N GLY A 388 17.16 -40.61 -14.71
CA GLY A 388 18.62 -40.51 -14.68
C GLY A 388 19.35 -41.81 -15.03
N MET A 389 18.65 -42.95 -15.11
CA MET A 389 19.23 -44.18 -15.65
C MET A 389 19.58 -43.98 -17.13
N THR A 390 20.80 -44.37 -17.50
CA THR A 390 21.26 -44.34 -18.88
C THR A 390 21.14 -45.72 -19.52
N GLY A 391 21.20 -45.78 -20.85
CA GLY A 391 21.20 -47.04 -21.59
C GLY A 391 21.67 -46.86 -23.02
N MET A 392 21.64 -47.96 -23.77
CA MET A 392 21.87 -47.97 -25.21
C MET A 392 20.55 -48.32 -25.91
N LEU A 393 20.12 -47.44 -26.80
CA LEU A 393 18.98 -47.64 -27.68
C LEU A 393 19.47 -48.17 -29.01
N ASP A 394 18.93 -49.31 -29.43
CA ASP A 394 19.08 -49.80 -30.78
C ASP A 394 17.80 -49.49 -31.56
N LEU A 395 17.94 -48.65 -32.60
CA LEU A 395 16.91 -48.38 -33.58
C LEU A 395 17.33 -49.00 -34.90
N SER A 396 16.43 -49.78 -35.51
CA SER A 396 16.61 -50.34 -36.84
C SER A 396 15.32 -50.18 -37.65
N THR A 397 15.45 -49.89 -38.94
CA THR A 397 14.31 -49.88 -39.87
C THR A 397 14.26 -51.12 -40.74
N GLU A 398 13.25 -51.20 -41.61
CA GLU A 398 13.14 -52.25 -42.62
C GLU A 398 14.33 -52.22 -43.59
N GLU A 399 14.64 -53.39 -44.15
CA GLU A 399 15.73 -53.64 -45.09
C GLU A 399 15.44 -52.98 -46.45
N GLN A 400 16.41 -52.26 -46.99
CA GLN A 400 16.32 -51.55 -48.27
C GLN A 400 17.48 -51.95 -49.17
N GLU A 401 17.29 -52.00 -50.48
CA GLU A 401 18.42 -52.22 -51.40
C GLU A 401 19.09 -50.89 -51.75
N ARG A 402 20.41 -50.77 -51.54
CA ARG A 402 21.21 -49.60 -51.92
C ARG A 402 22.45 -50.02 -52.69
N PHE A 403 22.89 -49.17 -53.61
CA PHE A 403 24.16 -49.36 -54.31
C PHE A 403 25.33 -49.26 -53.33
N ALA A 404 26.15 -50.29 -53.33
CA ALA A 404 27.33 -50.39 -52.50
C ALA A 404 28.50 -50.94 -53.29
N VAL A 405 29.69 -50.64 -52.79
CA VAL A 405 30.96 -51.20 -53.25
C VAL A 405 31.58 -52.02 -52.13
N PRO A 406 32.41 -53.02 -52.46
CA PRO A 406 33.21 -53.70 -51.45
C PRO A 406 34.05 -52.71 -50.63
N ALA A 407 34.07 -52.90 -49.30
CA ALA A 407 34.73 -51.99 -48.38
C ALA A 407 36.24 -51.86 -48.64
N ASP A 408 36.86 -52.85 -49.27
CA ASP A 408 38.29 -52.89 -49.61
C ASP A 408 38.67 -51.98 -50.79
N LEU A 409 37.70 -51.38 -51.49
CA LEU A 409 37.94 -50.33 -52.47
C LEU A 409 38.07 -48.93 -51.85
N ILE A 410 37.68 -48.79 -50.58
CA ILE A 410 37.65 -47.50 -49.89
C ILE A 410 38.96 -47.23 -49.18
N HIS A 411 39.47 -46.01 -49.35
CA HIS A 411 40.68 -45.51 -48.71
C HIS A 411 40.35 -44.37 -47.77
N HIS A 412 40.98 -44.34 -46.59
CA HIS A 412 40.82 -43.25 -45.64
C HIS A 412 42.10 -42.42 -45.54
N ARG A 413 41.96 -41.10 -45.64
CA ARG A 413 43.05 -40.14 -45.47
C ARG A 413 42.50 -38.82 -44.93
N ASP A 414 43.20 -38.19 -43.98
CA ASP A 414 42.84 -36.89 -43.40
C ASP A 414 41.35 -36.76 -42.97
N ASN A 415 40.83 -37.82 -42.33
CA ASN A 415 39.43 -37.91 -41.86
C ASN A 415 38.35 -37.89 -42.96
N LYS A 416 38.77 -38.09 -44.21
CA LYS A 416 37.92 -38.17 -45.40
C LYS A 416 38.01 -39.55 -46.03
N THR A 417 36.98 -39.90 -46.78
CA THR A 417 36.83 -41.20 -47.41
C THR A 417 37.02 -41.04 -48.90
N TYR A 418 37.79 -41.91 -49.52
CA TYR A 418 38.16 -41.82 -50.93
C TYR A 418 37.95 -43.14 -51.65
N ILE A 419 37.61 -43.06 -52.92
CA ILE A 419 37.57 -44.20 -53.83
C ILE A 419 38.21 -43.81 -55.16
N ALA A 420 38.94 -44.74 -55.78
CA ALA A 420 39.58 -44.48 -57.05
C ALA A 420 38.57 -44.70 -58.20
N TYR A 421 38.33 -43.65 -58.98
CA TYR A 421 37.68 -43.73 -60.30
C TYR A 421 38.25 -42.63 -61.19
N ASP A 422 38.12 -42.75 -62.52
CA ASP A 422 38.69 -41.80 -63.49
C ASP A 422 40.20 -41.54 -63.30
N ASN A 423 40.95 -42.56 -62.86
CA ASN A 423 42.40 -42.53 -62.61
C ASN A 423 42.89 -41.51 -61.56
N ILE A 424 42.01 -41.05 -60.66
CA ILE A 424 42.38 -40.23 -59.50
C ILE A 424 41.63 -40.69 -58.24
N MET A 425 42.20 -40.40 -57.07
CA MET A 425 41.50 -40.59 -55.80
C MET A 425 40.46 -39.49 -55.61
N ASN A 426 39.17 -39.85 -55.64
CA ASN A 426 38.07 -38.92 -55.43
C ASN A 426 37.50 -39.06 -54.02
N GLU A 427 37.23 -37.94 -53.38
CA GLU A 427 36.55 -37.93 -52.09
C GLU A 427 35.10 -38.39 -52.28
N VAL A 428 34.67 -39.34 -51.45
CA VAL A 428 33.30 -39.86 -51.42
C VAL A 428 32.79 -39.86 -50.00
N SER A 429 31.47 -39.74 -49.85
CA SER A 429 30.81 -39.86 -48.55
C SER A 429 29.88 -41.07 -48.55
N GLY A 430 29.84 -41.79 -47.44
CA GLY A 430 29.05 -43.01 -47.31
C GLY A 430 29.25 -43.70 -45.97
N GLU A 431 28.62 -44.86 -45.82
CA GLU A 431 28.62 -45.62 -44.57
C GLU A 431 28.99 -47.09 -44.82
N PHE A 432 29.79 -47.67 -43.93
CA PHE A 432 30.09 -49.09 -43.96
C PHE A 432 29.00 -49.89 -43.24
N GLN A 433 28.52 -50.95 -43.88
CA GLN A 433 27.71 -51.97 -43.23
C GLN A 433 28.20 -53.36 -43.67
N GLY A 434 28.78 -54.11 -42.73
CA GLY A 434 29.40 -55.40 -43.01
C GLY A 434 30.62 -55.26 -43.92
N LYS A 435 30.61 -55.95 -45.07
CA LYS A 435 31.71 -55.95 -46.06
C LYS A 435 31.54 -54.91 -47.17
N TYR A 436 30.52 -54.06 -47.08
CA TYR A 436 30.15 -53.11 -48.13
C TYR A 436 30.14 -51.67 -47.63
N PHE A 437 30.47 -50.74 -48.52
CA PHE A 437 30.38 -49.30 -48.34
C PHE A 437 29.25 -48.73 -49.21
N PHE A 438 28.31 -48.05 -48.58
CA PHE A 438 27.11 -47.50 -49.21
C PHE A 438 27.26 -45.99 -49.38
N PHE A 439 27.17 -45.48 -50.62
CA PHE A 439 27.31 -44.05 -50.91
C PHE A 439 26.13 -43.22 -50.37
N THR A 440 26.41 -42.05 -49.79
CA THR A 440 25.38 -41.10 -49.30
C THR A 440 24.47 -40.63 -50.45
N GLN A 441 25.02 -40.43 -51.64
CA GLN A 441 24.33 -40.05 -52.87
C GLN A 441 24.63 -41.10 -53.96
N PRO A 442 23.92 -42.23 -53.99
CA PRO A 442 24.28 -43.35 -54.87
C PRO A 442 24.15 -42.99 -56.36
N GLU A 443 23.23 -42.10 -56.73
CA GLU A 443 22.96 -41.62 -58.10
C GLU A 443 24.26 -41.21 -58.85
N ASP A 444 25.18 -40.54 -58.16
CA ASP A 444 26.40 -39.96 -58.75
C ASP A 444 27.46 -41.01 -59.14
N TYR A 445 27.26 -42.24 -58.65
CA TYR A 445 28.25 -43.31 -58.65
C TYR A 445 27.75 -44.59 -59.34
N GLN A 446 26.46 -44.67 -59.72
CA GLN A 446 25.83 -45.87 -60.30
C GLN A 446 26.48 -46.35 -61.61
N SER A 447 26.93 -45.44 -62.45
CA SER A 447 27.52 -45.75 -63.76
C SER A 447 29.05 -45.81 -63.76
N ARG A 448 29.68 -45.57 -62.60
CA ARG A 448 31.15 -45.45 -62.50
C ARG A 448 31.81 -46.81 -62.24
N SER A 449 33.02 -46.95 -62.75
CA SER A 449 33.89 -48.10 -62.51
C SER A 449 34.99 -47.74 -61.51
N PHE A 450 35.08 -48.48 -60.42
CA PHE A 450 36.02 -48.23 -59.33
C PHE A 450 37.26 -49.09 -59.44
N GLN A 451 38.40 -48.51 -59.08
CA GLN A 451 39.71 -49.15 -59.06
C GLN A 451 40.18 -49.32 -57.61
N LYS A 452 41.13 -50.23 -57.39
CA LYS A 452 41.69 -50.48 -56.06
C LYS A 452 42.65 -49.37 -55.59
N SER A 453 43.22 -48.59 -56.51
CA SER A 453 44.11 -47.46 -56.18
C SER A 453 44.31 -46.54 -57.38
N ALA A 454 44.45 -45.24 -57.14
CA ALA A 454 44.87 -44.24 -58.13
C ALA A 454 45.79 -43.19 -57.48
N PRO A 455 46.49 -42.33 -58.25
CA PRO A 455 47.22 -41.19 -57.71
C PRO A 455 46.32 -40.24 -56.91
N TRP A 456 46.87 -39.69 -55.82
CA TRP A 456 46.20 -38.67 -55.02
C TRP A 456 46.25 -37.32 -55.73
N PRO A 457 45.15 -36.54 -55.76
CA PRO A 457 45.18 -35.18 -56.30
C PRO A 457 46.11 -34.27 -55.48
N LEU A 458 46.84 -33.38 -56.15
CA LEU A 458 47.64 -32.31 -55.54
C LEU A 458 46.70 -31.24 -54.95
N LYS A 459 47.05 -30.75 -53.76
CA LYS A 459 46.20 -29.98 -52.83
C LYS A 459 46.23 -28.48 -53.19
N ASP A 460 45.08 -27.89 -53.53
CA ASP A 460 44.82 -26.44 -53.44
C ASP A 460 43.88 -26.17 -52.26
N GLU A 461 44.29 -25.30 -51.35
CA GLU A 461 43.52 -24.86 -50.19
C GLU A 461 42.55 -23.75 -50.59
N ALA A 462 41.27 -24.09 -50.74
CA ALA A 462 40.20 -23.14 -51.00
C ALA A 462 39.64 -22.55 -49.69
N ILE A 463 39.72 -21.22 -49.55
CA ILE A 463 38.78 -20.44 -48.74
C ILE A 463 37.58 -20.17 -49.66
N SER A 464 36.39 -20.61 -49.27
CA SER A 464 35.19 -20.58 -50.12
C SER A 464 34.61 -19.16 -50.28
N GLU A 465 35.18 -18.34 -51.16
CA GLU A 465 34.44 -17.32 -51.89
C GLU A 465 33.81 -18.03 -53.10
N GLU A 466 32.54 -18.44 -52.99
CA GLU A 466 31.83 -19.04 -54.11
C GLU A 466 31.43 -17.93 -55.10
N PHE A 467 31.81 -18.07 -56.37
CA PHE A 467 31.29 -17.25 -57.47
C PHE A 467 30.29 -18.08 -58.26
N THR A 468 29.11 -17.53 -58.48
CA THR A 468 28.10 -18.09 -59.38
C THR A 468 27.85 -17.10 -60.51
N GLY A 469 28.57 -17.26 -61.62
CA GLY A 469 28.58 -16.28 -62.71
C GLY A 469 29.14 -14.91 -62.25
N ASN A 470 28.45 -13.82 -62.55
CA ASN A 470 28.81 -12.44 -62.13
C ASN A 470 28.30 -12.07 -60.73
N SER A 471 28.14 -13.02 -59.81
CA SER A 471 27.61 -12.74 -58.46
C SER A 471 28.51 -13.31 -57.37
N LEU A 472 28.76 -12.48 -56.34
CA LEU A 472 29.52 -12.80 -55.14
C LEU A 472 28.59 -13.44 -54.11
N VAL A 473 28.91 -14.67 -53.71
CA VAL A 473 28.14 -15.41 -52.72
C VAL A 473 28.78 -15.23 -51.34
N LEU A 474 28.04 -14.64 -50.41
CA LEU A 474 28.51 -14.38 -49.04
C LEU A 474 27.54 -14.95 -48.01
N ARG A 475 28.05 -15.18 -46.80
CA ARG A 475 27.23 -15.49 -45.63
C ARG A 475 26.94 -14.20 -44.87
N GLY A 476 25.66 -13.97 -44.58
CA GLY A 476 25.18 -12.87 -43.77
C GLY A 476 24.40 -13.34 -42.56
N GLU A 477 24.26 -12.47 -41.57
CA GLU A 477 23.48 -12.71 -40.36
C GLU A 477 22.23 -11.82 -40.35
N MET A 478 21.09 -12.43 -40.09
CA MET A 478 19.82 -11.72 -40.00
C MET A 478 19.72 -10.91 -38.71
N ASN A 479 19.29 -9.65 -38.80
CA ASN A 479 19.09 -8.74 -37.68
C ASN A 479 17.69 -8.12 -37.77
N ALA A 480 17.08 -7.81 -36.63
CA ALA A 480 15.84 -7.03 -36.62
C ALA A 480 16.14 -5.57 -36.97
N VAL A 481 15.27 -4.93 -37.77
CA VAL A 481 15.43 -3.52 -38.15
C VAL A 481 15.28 -2.58 -36.95
N ARG A 482 14.41 -2.94 -36.01
CA ARG A 482 14.19 -2.20 -34.76
C ARG A 482 14.25 -3.13 -33.57
N GLU A 483 14.93 -2.67 -32.53
CA GLU A 483 15.02 -3.32 -31.24
C GLU A 483 14.46 -2.38 -30.17
N ASN A 484 13.32 -2.73 -29.57
CA ASN A 484 12.76 -1.96 -28.46
C ASN A 484 13.36 -2.43 -27.14
N LEU A 485 14.05 -1.52 -26.43
CA LEU A 485 14.66 -1.82 -25.15
C LEU A 485 13.64 -1.70 -24.03
N VAL A 486 13.56 -2.74 -23.19
CA VAL A 486 12.74 -2.74 -21.99
C VAL A 486 13.59 -2.24 -20.84
N ILE A 487 13.17 -1.12 -20.28
CA ILE A 487 13.91 -0.35 -19.29
C ILE A 487 13.18 -0.45 -17.96
N VAL A 488 13.93 -0.58 -16.87
CA VAL A 488 13.39 -0.48 -15.52
C VAL A 488 12.91 0.95 -15.28
N PRO A 489 11.63 1.15 -14.88
CA PRO A 489 11.06 2.47 -14.65
C PRO A 489 11.73 3.16 -13.46
N PHE A 490 11.29 4.38 -13.14
CA PHE A 490 11.81 5.09 -11.98
C PHE A 490 11.55 4.31 -10.69
N LEU A 491 12.63 3.96 -9.99
CA LEU A 491 12.66 3.40 -8.65
C LEU A 491 13.37 4.38 -7.72
N SER A 492 12.89 4.44 -6.48
CA SER A 492 13.49 5.21 -5.40
C SER A 492 14.86 4.66 -4.98
N ASP A 493 15.03 3.33 -5.05
CA ASP A 493 16.31 2.64 -4.80
C ASP A 493 16.44 1.39 -5.69
N LYS A 494 17.55 0.66 -5.58
CA LYS A 494 17.80 -0.61 -6.26
C LYS A 494 16.85 -1.70 -5.74
N THR A 495 16.41 -2.59 -6.62
CA THR A 495 15.59 -3.76 -6.26
C THR A 495 16.09 -4.98 -7.04
N THR A 496 15.54 -6.16 -6.77
CA THR A 496 15.89 -7.39 -7.49
C THR A 496 14.73 -7.87 -8.36
N ILE A 497 15.03 -8.65 -9.39
CA ILE A 497 14.00 -9.25 -10.25
C ILE A 497 13.38 -10.45 -9.52
N SER A 498 12.10 -10.35 -9.18
CA SER A 498 11.32 -11.40 -8.50
C SER A 498 10.78 -12.46 -9.46
N TRP A 499 10.49 -12.07 -10.70
CA TRP A 499 10.01 -12.95 -11.77
C TRP A 499 10.41 -12.39 -13.13
N LEU A 500 10.76 -13.29 -14.06
CA LEU A 500 11.15 -12.94 -15.41
C LEU A 500 10.49 -13.90 -16.41
N ILE A 501 9.96 -13.37 -17.51
CA ILE A 501 9.40 -14.19 -18.60
C ILE A 501 10.53 -14.97 -19.30
N PRO A 502 10.35 -16.25 -19.67
CA PRO A 502 11.42 -17.04 -20.30
C PRO A 502 11.99 -16.37 -21.57
N GLU A 503 13.30 -16.47 -21.76
CA GLU A 503 13.97 -16.02 -22.99
C GLU A 503 13.37 -16.72 -24.23
N GLU A 504 13.33 -16.02 -25.37
CA GLU A 504 12.71 -16.46 -26.64
C GLU A 504 11.18 -16.59 -26.64
N SER A 505 10.50 -16.17 -25.56
CA SER A 505 9.03 -16.08 -25.54
C SER A 505 8.54 -14.98 -26.49
N ARG A 506 7.45 -15.26 -27.23
CA ARG A 506 6.72 -14.23 -27.98
C ARG A 506 5.75 -13.52 -27.05
N VAL A 507 5.75 -12.20 -27.12
CA VAL A 507 4.91 -11.35 -26.28
C VAL A 507 4.15 -10.33 -27.11
N GLU A 508 2.91 -10.09 -26.70
CA GLU A 508 2.10 -9.00 -27.22
C GLU A 508 2.31 -7.72 -26.39
N GLN A 509 1.93 -6.57 -26.95
CA GLN A 509 1.99 -5.30 -26.23
C GLN A 509 1.15 -5.36 -24.94
N GLY A 510 1.75 -4.96 -23.81
CA GLY A 510 1.10 -4.94 -22.51
C GLY A 510 1.27 -6.22 -21.66
N GLU A 511 1.83 -7.29 -22.21
CA GLU A 511 2.15 -8.51 -21.43
C GLU A 511 3.24 -8.27 -20.39
N ILE A 512 3.19 -8.98 -19.27
CA ILE A 512 4.16 -8.82 -18.18
C ILE A 512 5.46 -9.52 -18.55
N LEU A 513 6.56 -8.78 -18.53
CA LEU A 513 7.88 -9.27 -18.87
C LEU A 513 8.74 -9.56 -17.65
N ALA A 514 8.67 -8.69 -16.66
CA ALA A 514 9.40 -8.84 -15.42
C ALA A 514 8.56 -8.28 -14.26
N LYS A 515 8.71 -8.88 -13.09
CA LYS A 515 8.28 -8.31 -11.83
C LYS A 515 9.50 -8.09 -10.96
N LEU A 516 9.54 -6.94 -10.31
CA LEU A 516 10.58 -6.61 -9.34
C LEU A 516 10.12 -7.02 -7.94
N ASP A 517 11.06 -7.14 -7.01
CA ASP A 517 10.75 -7.38 -5.60
C ASP A 517 10.11 -6.13 -5.00
N ALA A 518 8.91 -6.31 -4.44
CA ALA A 518 8.12 -5.25 -3.85
C ALA A 518 8.24 -5.20 -2.32
N THR A 519 8.95 -6.15 -1.69
CA THR A 519 8.93 -6.34 -0.23
C THR A 519 9.26 -5.06 0.55
N GLU A 520 10.31 -4.34 0.18
CA GLU A 520 10.71 -3.10 0.87
C GLU A 520 9.76 -1.92 0.58
N LEU A 521 9.23 -1.83 -0.64
CA LEU A 521 8.27 -0.80 -1.04
C LEU A 521 6.91 -1.02 -0.37
N ASP A 522 6.46 -2.27 -0.25
CA ASP A 522 5.26 -2.66 0.49
C ASP A 522 5.36 -2.25 1.95
N GLU A 523 6.50 -2.50 2.61
CA GLU A 523 6.73 -2.02 3.98
C GLU A 523 6.69 -0.50 4.08
N THR A 524 7.21 0.20 3.07
CA THR A 524 7.23 1.67 3.02
C THR A 524 5.83 2.24 2.79
N ILE A 525 5.05 1.66 1.87
CA ILE A 525 3.64 1.98 1.64
C ILE A 525 2.84 1.72 2.91
N LEU A 526 3.04 0.58 3.57
CA LEU A 526 2.36 0.25 4.81
C LEU A 526 2.63 1.31 5.90
N LYS A 527 3.90 1.72 6.08
CA LYS A 527 4.26 2.80 7.01
C LYS A 527 3.62 4.12 6.60
N ALA A 528 3.64 4.46 5.32
CA ALA A 528 3.01 5.67 4.80
C ALA A 528 1.49 5.67 5.03
N GLU A 529 0.80 4.55 4.82
CA GLU A 529 -0.64 4.40 5.08
C GLU A 529 -0.96 4.50 6.57
N THR A 530 -0.14 3.91 7.46
CA THR A 530 -0.31 4.09 8.91
C THR A 530 -0.16 5.55 9.32
N LYS A 531 0.84 6.24 8.77
CA LYS A 531 1.06 7.66 9.05
C LYS A 531 -0.05 8.54 8.48
N LEU A 532 -0.62 8.16 7.34
CA LEU A 532 -1.80 8.83 6.78
C LEU A 532 -2.98 8.76 7.75
N ALA A 533 -3.27 7.57 8.29
CA ALA A 533 -4.34 7.38 9.27
C ALA A 533 -4.11 8.20 10.56
N ASP A 534 -2.86 8.37 11.00
CA ASP A 534 -2.53 9.23 12.14
C ASP A 534 -2.72 10.72 11.84
N LEU A 535 -2.39 11.16 10.62
CA LEU A 535 -2.60 12.54 10.18
C LEU A 535 -4.09 12.86 9.97
N GLU A 536 -4.88 11.91 9.47
CA GLU A 536 -6.33 12.04 9.38
C GLU A 536 -6.97 12.17 10.77
N GLU A 537 -6.47 11.43 11.76
CA GLU A 537 -6.89 11.60 13.16
C GLU A 537 -6.48 12.97 13.72
N ALA A 538 -5.24 13.41 13.46
CA ALA A 538 -4.78 14.72 13.90
C ALA A 538 -5.65 15.85 13.31
N LEU A 539 -6.05 15.72 12.04
CA LEU A 539 -6.97 16.65 11.38
C LEU A 539 -8.35 16.66 12.04
N GLU A 540 -8.95 15.49 12.25
CA GLU A 540 -10.28 15.39 12.87
C GLU A 540 -10.27 15.90 14.31
N ASN A 541 -9.19 15.62 15.06
CA ASN A 541 -9.00 16.16 16.41
C ASN A 541 -8.86 17.69 16.40
N ALA A 542 -8.09 18.26 15.47
CA ALA A 542 -7.95 19.72 15.34
C ALA A 542 -9.28 20.37 14.95
N LYS A 543 -10.05 19.74 14.06
CA LYS A 543 -11.38 20.20 13.65
C LYS A 543 -12.38 20.17 14.81
N THR A 544 -12.43 19.05 15.53
CA THR A 544 -13.29 18.88 16.71
C THR A 544 -12.91 19.86 17.81
N LYS A 545 -11.61 20.12 18.01
CA LYS A 545 -11.12 21.10 18.98
C LYS A 545 -11.61 22.51 18.62
N LEU A 546 -11.46 22.93 17.36
CA LEU A 546 -11.96 24.22 16.90
C LEU A 546 -13.47 24.36 17.09
N GLU A 547 -14.25 23.32 16.77
CA GLU A 547 -15.71 23.32 16.97
C GLU A 547 -16.06 23.48 18.46
N LYS A 548 -15.41 22.72 19.35
CA LYS A 548 -15.60 22.83 20.80
C LYS A 548 -15.26 24.22 21.32
N THR A 549 -14.11 24.77 20.93
CA THR A 549 -13.70 26.13 21.31
C THR A 549 -14.74 27.17 20.87
N GLN A 550 -15.28 27.04 19.66
CA GLN A 550 -16.35 27.93 19.17
C GLN A 550 -17.64 27.80 19.97
N ASP A 551 -18.07 26.58 20.30
CA ASP A 551 -19.26 26.33 21.10
C ASP A 551 -19.12 26.83 22.53
N GLU A 552 -17.96 26.59 23.16
CA GLU A 552 -17.61 27.06 24.50
C GLU A 552 -17.69 28.59 24.57
N PHE A 553 -17.06 29.30 23.64
CA PHE A 553 -17.15 30.76 23.59
C PHE A 553 -18.57 31.27 23.26
N ALA A 554 -19.31 30.59 22.38
CA ALA A 554 -20.69 30.96 22.08
C ALA A 554 -21.61 30.79 23.30
N PHE A 555 -21.40 29.74 24.08
CA PHE A 555 -22.06 29.49 25.36
C PHE A 555 -21.68 30.55 26.40
N ASP A 556 -20.39 30.75 26.64
CA ASP A 556 -19.88 31.68 27.65
C ASP A 556 -20.31 33.12 27.37
N LYS A 557 -20.26 33.56 26.11
CA LYS A 557 -20.72 34.89 25.71
C LYS A 557 -22.18 35.13 26.09
N LYS A 558 -23.07 34.16 25.85
CA LYS A 558 -24.48 34.28 26.21
C LYS A 558 -24.67 34.26 27.73
N ARG A 559 -24.04 33.30 28.41
CA ARG A 559 -24.12 33.16 29.88
C ARG A 559 -23.64 34.42 30.60
N LEU A 560 -22.51 34.97 30.19
CA LEU A 560 -21.91 36.16 30.79
C LEU A 560 -22.71 37.42 30.47
N LYS A 561 -23.31 37.53 29.28
CA LYS A 561 -24.23 38.62 28.95
C LYS A 561 -25.45 38.62 29.88
N ASN A 562 -26.04 37.45 30.12
CA ASN A 562 -27.15 37.30 31.06
C ASN A 562 -26.73 37.60 32.50
N SER A 563 -25.49 37.22 32.88
CA SER A 563 -24.93 37.56 34.19
C SER A 563 -24.73 39.07 34.37
N LEU A 564 -24.25 39.77 33.34
CA LEU A 564 -24.09 41.23 33.33
C LEU A 564 -25.45 41.94 33.47
N GLU A 565 -26.46 41.50 32.72
CA GLU A 565 -27.81 42.05 32.86
C GLU A 565 -28.41 41.78 34.25
N SER A 566 -28.20 40.60 34.83
CA SER A 566 -28.62 40.29 36.20
C SER A 566 -27.91 41.18 37.25
N ALA A 567 -26.61 41.45 37.06
CA ALA A 567 -25.85 42.35 37.92
C ALA A 567 -26.38 43.80 37.82
N ARG A 568 -26.70 44.26 36.60
CA ARG A 568 -27.34 45.56 36.36
C ARG A 568 -28.68 45.68 37.11
N PHE A 569 -29.57 44.70 36.98
CA PHE A 569 -30.85 44.71 37.71
C PHE A 569 -30.64 44.67 39.23
N SER A 570 -29.63 43.94 39.71
CA SER A 570 -29.32 43.89 41.14
C SER A 570 -28.83 45.25 41.67
N LYS A 571 -27.97 45.94 40.92
CA LYS A 571 -27.58 47.33 41.20
C LYS A 571 -28.79 48.26 41.20
N ASP A 572 -29.65 48.18 40.20
CA ASP A 572 -30.84 49.04 40.10
C ASP A 572 -31.80 48.86 41.30
N ILE A 573 -31.92 47.64 41.84
CA ILE A 573 -32.73 47.34 43.03
C ILE A 573 -32.12 47.95 44.30
N VAL A 574 -30.79 47.90 44.46
CA VAL A 574 -30.09 48.48 45.61
C VAL A 574 -30.15 50.01 45.58
N VAL A 575 -29.93 50.62 44.41
CA VAL A 575 -29.96 52.09 44.24
C VAL A 575 -31.37 52.63 44.35
N ASN A 576 -32.36 51.92 43.80
CA ASN A 576 -33.76 52.33 43.79
C ASN A 576 -34.65 51.22 44.39
N PRO A 577 -34.65 51.07 45.72
CA PRO A 577 -35.47 50.07 46.39
C PRO A 577 -36.94 50.47 46.35
N LEU A 578 -37.82 49.48 46.23
CA LEU A 578 -39.26 49.71 46.37
C LEU A 578 -39.62 50.00 47.83
N LEU A 579 -40.72 50.74 48.06
CA LEU A 579 -41.23 51.03 49.41
C LEU A 579 -41.43 49.74 50.22
N SER A 580 -40.79 49.67 51.39
CA SER A 580 -40.76 48.51 52.30
C SER A 580 -41.74 48.65 53.47
N ALA A 581 -42.18 47.51 54.01
CA ALA A 581 -43.04 47.49 55.20
C ALA A 581 -42.31 48.01 56.46
N THR A 582 -40.99 47.83 56.54
CA THR A 582 -40.14 48.36 57.63
C THR A 582 -40.18 49.88 57.66
N LEU A 583 -40.02 50.53 56.49
CA LEU A 583 -40.09 51.98 56.36
C LEU A 583 -41.47 52.52 56.73
N VAL A 584 -42.54 51.89 56.24
CA VAL A 584 -43.92 52.25 56.62
C VAL A 584 -44.10 52.12 58.14
N ASN A 585 -43.66 51.02 58.75
CA ASN A 585 -43.78 50.82 60.19
C ASN A 585 -43.02 51.88 60.99
N LYS A 586 -41.77 52.19 60.64
CA LYS A 586 -40.98 53.24 61.30
C LYS A 586 -41.64 54.62 61.15
N ARG A 587 -42.14 54.94 59.95
CA ARG A 587 -42.82 56.22 59.65
C ARG A 587 -44.07 56.40 60.51
N TYR A 588 -44.93 55.39 60.58
CA TYR A 588 -46.16 55.46 61.36
C TYR A 588 -45.92 55.35 62.87
N THR A 589 -44.83 54.71 63.31
CA THR A 589 -44.38 54.72 64.70
C THR A 589 -43.94 56.13 65.12
N TRP A 590 -43.13 56.81 64.29
CA TRP A 590 -42.75 58.20 64.53
C TRP A 590 -43.96 59.14 64.58
N LYS A 591 -44.91 59.02 63.63
CA LYS A 591 -46.17 59.79 63.66
C LYS A 591 -46.98 59.53 64.94
N SER A 592 -47.06 58.27 65.40
CA SER A 592 -47.76 57.91 66.63
C SER A 592 -47.10 58.54 67.87
N LEU A 593 -45.77 58.51 67.96
CA LEU A 593 -45.03 59.12 69.06
C LEU A 593 -45.17 60.65 69.04
N LYS A 594 -45.27 61.27 67.86
CA LYS A 594 -45.53 62.71 67.73
C LYS A 594 -46.89 63.09 68.32
N ILE A 595 -47.94 62.33 67.98
CA ILE A 595 -49.28 62.51 68.54
C ILE A 595 -49.26 62.38 70.07
N GLN A 596 -48.50 61.42 70.61
CA GLN A 596 -48.34 61.24 72.06
C GLN A 596 -47.56 62.39 72.71
N LEU A 597 -46.51 62.89 72.06
CA LEU A 597 -45.73 64.04 72.52
C LEU A 597 -46.62 65.29 72.61
N ASP A 598 -47.41 65.57 71.58
CA ASP A 598 -48.30 66.73 71.53
C ASP A 598 -49.28 66.71 72.73
N HIS A 599 -49.81 65.54 73.07
CA HIS A 599 -50.66 65.36 74.26
C HIS A 599 -49.89 65.55 75.59
N LYS A 600 -48.67 64.99 75.73
CA LYS A 600 -47.84 65.19 76.94
C LYS A 600 -47.46 66.67 77.12
N GLN A 601 -47.18 67.36 76.02
CA GLN A 601 -46.87 68.78 76.01
C GLN A 601 -48.08 69.63 76.41
N PHE A 602 -49.28 69.28 75.93
CA PHE A 602 -50.53 69.91 76.38
C PHE A 602 -50.71 69.78 77.90
N LEU A 603 -50.55 68.57 78.45
CA LEU A 603 -50.68 68.33 79.90
C LEU A 603 -49.67 69.15 80.72
N TYR A 604 -48.41 69.18 80.27
CA TYR A 604 -47.35 69.93 80.92
C TYR A 604 -47.61 71.45 80.89
N ASN A 605 -47.97 72.00 79.73
CA ASN A 605 -48.28 73.42 79.58
C ASN A 605 -49.50 73.84 80.41
N ARG A 606 -50.53 72.99 80.47
CA ARG A 606 -51.70 73.22 81.32
C ARG A 606 -51.32 73.26 82.81
N LEU A 607 -50.45 72.35 83.28
CA LEU A 607 -49.93 72.37 84.65
C LEU A 607 -49.10 73.64 84.92
N LYS A 608 -48.24 74.03 83.99
CA LYS A 608 -47.40 75.24 84.07
C LYS A 608 -48.21 76.54 84.13
N ALA A 609 -49.36 76.59 83.46
CA ALA A 609 -50.23 77.77 83.43
C ALA A 609 -51.06 77.97 84.71
N LYS A 610 -51.12 76.97 85.61
CA LYS A 610 -51.80 77.10 86.90
C LYS A 610 -50.95 77.94 87.88
N PRO A 611 -51.58 78.72 88.80
CA PRO A 611 -50.88 79.41 89.87
C PRO A 611 -49.99 78.46 90.69
N SER A 612 -48.79 78.90 91.08
CA SER A 612 -47.76 78.08 91.72
C SER A 612 -48.16 77.42 93.04
N HIS A 613 -49.17 77.95 93.75
CA HIS A 613 -49.70 77.38 94.98
C HIS A 613 -50.71 76.24 94.77
N LEU A 614 -51.17 75.99 93.53
CA LEU A 614 -52.15 74.96 93.18
C LEU A 614 -51.53 73.72 92.50
N VAL A 615 -50.20 73.66 92.41
CA VAL A 615 -49.46 72.56 91.76
C VAL A 615 -48.38 72.06 92.69
N SER A 616 -48.38 70.76 93.00
CA SER A 616 -47.30 70.15 93.77
C SER A 616 -45.99 70.12 92.97
N SER A 617 -44.86 70.35 93.63
CA SER A 617 -43.52 70.24 93.02
C SER A 617 -43.29 68.85 92.40
N SER A 618 -43.83 67.79 93.03
CA SER A 618 -43.76 66.41 92.52
C SER A 618 -44.58 66.21 91.25
N GLU A 619 -45.78 66.79 91.16
CA GLU A 619 -46.65 66.68 89.98
C GLU A 619 -46.05 67.41 88.78
N MET A 620 -45.50 68.61 88.99
CA MET A 620 -44.83 69.36 87.94
C MET A 620 -43.57 68.63 87.44
N ALA A 621 -42.77 68.06 88.35
CA ALA A 621 -41.59 67.27 88.00
C ALA A 621 -41.96 66.02 87.19
N LYS A 622 -43.01 65.28 87.58
CA LYS A 622 -43.50 64.10 86.83
C LYS A 622 -43.99 64.47 85.43
N ALA A 623 -44.76 65.55 85.29
CA ALA A 623 -45.26 65.99 83.98
C ALA A 623 -44.13 66.47 83.08
N LYS A 624 -43.15 67.20 83.63
CA LYS A 624 -41.94 67.62 82.91
C LYS A 624 -41.14 66.42 82.42
N LEU A 625 -40.88 65.45 83.31
CA LEU A 625 -40.14 64.24 82.97
C LEU A 625 -40.87 63.40 81.91
N ALA A 626 -42.20 63.24 82.01
CA ALA A 626 -42.99 62.53 81.02
C ALA A 626 -42.98 63.21 79.64
N TYR A 627 -42.95 64.55 79.59
CA TYR A 627 -42.77 65.30 78.35
C TYR A 627 -41.35 65.11 77.79
N GLU A 628 -40.30 65.27 78.60
CA GLU A 628 -38.90 65.08 78.18
C GLU A 628 -38.63 63.65 77.68
N GLU A 629 -39.16 62.63 78.35
CA GLU A 629 -39.11 61.24 77.87
C GLU A 629 -39.80 61.05 76.51
N ALA A 630 -40.94 61.71 76.28
CA ALA A 630 -41.65 61.66 75.01
C ALA A 630 -40.87 62.35 73.89
N VAL A 631 -40.16 63.45 74.18
CA VAL A 631 -39.24 64.11 73.24
C VAL A 631 -38.13 63.14 72.83
N LEU A 632 -37.45 62.53 73.80
CA LEU A 632 -36.35 61.59 73.54
C LEU A 632 -36.81 60.37 72.73
N LYS A 633 -38.01 59.83 73.02
CA LYS A 633 -38.60 58.72 72.25
C LYS A 633 -38.89 59.11 70.81
N LEU A 634 -39.44 60.31 70.59
CA LEU A 634 -39.71 60.81 69.23
C LEU A 634 -38.42 61.02 68.44
N GLU A 635 -37.39 61.61 69.07
CA GLU A 635 -36.08 61.84 68.47
C GLU A 635 -35.42 60.53 68.06
N LYS A 636 -35.42 59.53 68.96
CA LYS A 636 -34.95 58.17 68.61
C LYS A 636 -35.71 57.58 67.42
N ALA A 637 -37.04 57.64 67.43
CA ALA A 637 -37.83 57.13 66.31
C ALA A 637 -37.62 57.92 65.01
N LYS A 638 -37.26 59.21 65.09
CA LYS A 638 -36.90 60.02 63.93
C LYS A 638 -35.54 59.59 63.37
N ILE A 639 -34.55 59.34 64.22
CA ILE A 639 -33.25 58.79 63.81
C ILE A 639 -33.45 57.44 63.10
N ASP A 640 -34.23 56.53 63.71
CA ASP A 640 -34.51 55.21 63.13
C ASP A 640 -35.21 55.31 61.76
N LEU A 641 -36.11 56.29 61.60
CA LEU A 641 -36.80 56.59 60.34
C LEU A 641 -35.86 57.19 59.31
N ASP A 642 -35.04 58.17 59.68
CA ASP A 642 -34.11 58.86 58.78
C ASP A 642 -33.02 57.89 58.28
N GLU A 643 -32.58 56.95 59.11
CA GLU A 643 -31.69 55.85 58.71
C GLU A 643 -32.35 54.95 57.67
N GLU A 644 -33.63 54.61 57.84
CA GLU A 644 -34.37 53.80 56.87
C GLU A 644 -34.72 54.56 55.57
N GLU A 645 -35.05 55.85 55.65
CA GLU A 645 -35.38 56.70 54.49
C GLU A 645 -34.17 56.95 53.59
N LYS A 646 -32.95 56.96 54.15
CA LYS A 646 -31.71 56.99 53.38
C LYS A 646 -31.52 55.75 52.50
N GLY A 647 -32.20 54.65 52.82
CA GLY A 647 -32.13 53.41 52.04
C GLY A 647 -30.77 52.73 52.15
N ALA A 648 -30.27 52.22 51.02
CA ALA A 648 -29.00 51.51 50.97
C ALA A 648 -27.83 52.42 51.42
N THR A 649 -26.92 51.84 52.19
CA THR A 649 -25.71 52.53 52.63
C THR A 649 -24.78 52.81 51.44
N SER A 650 -23.89 53.81 51.58
CA SER A 650 -22.87 54.09 50.56
C SER A 650 -22.00 52.86 50.27
N ALA A 651 -21.74 52.02 51.27
CA ALA A 651 -21.02 50.76 51.13
C ALA A 651 -21.78 49.73 50.28
N GLU A 652 -23.10 49.59 50.47
CA GLU A 652 -23.93 48.67 49.68
C GLU A 652 -24.05 49.12 48.22
N ILE A 653 -24.23 50.41 47.98
CA ILE A 653 -24.26 50.99 46.62
C ILE A 653 -22.91 50.78 45.92
N ALA A 654 -21.80 51.08 46.61
CA ALA A 654 -20.46 50.87 46.07
C ALA A 654 -20.20 49.39 45.76
N LYS A 655 -20.66 48.47 46.63
CA LYS A 655 -20.54 47.03 46.38
C LYS A 655 -21.31 46.61 45.14
N ALA A 656 -22.55 47.07 44.98
CA ALA A 656 -23.36 46.75 43.81
C ALA A 656 -22.76 47.33 42.50
N GLU A 657 -22.10 48.49 42.57
CA GLU A 657 -21.34 49.06 41.46
C GLU A 657 -20.15 48.17 41.08
N ILE A 658 -19.37 47.74 42.08
CA ILE A 658 -18.22 46.85 41.89
C ILE A 658 -18.68 45.52 41.28
N ASP A 659 -19.75 44.91 41.78
CA ASP A 659 -20.27 43.65 41.25
C ASP A 659 -20.70 43.78 39.78
N PHE A 660 -21.27 44.93 39.39
CA PHE A 660 -21.61 45.23 37.99
C PHE A 660 -20.37 45.41 37.11
N GLU A 661 -19.39 46.21 37.53
CA GLU A 661 -18.15 46.40 36.76
C GLU A 661 -17.33 45.11 36.68
N LEU A 662 -17.28 44.29 37.74
CA LEU A 662 -16.64 42.97 37.70
C LEU A 662 -17.31 42.04 36.67
N ALA A 663 -18.64 42.05 36.57
CA ALA A 663 -19.36 41.26 35.57
C ALA A 663 -19.06 41.75 34.14
N LYS A 664 -18.93 43.07 33.95
CA LYS A 664 -18.59 43.71 32.67
C LYS A 664 -17.16 43.41 32.25
N ASP A 665 -16.20 43.58 33.14
CA ASP A 665 -14.79 43.22 32.89
C ASP A 665 -14.65 41.73 32.56
N ASN A 666 -15.45 40.87 33.20
CA ASN A 666 -15.40 39.44 32.94
C ASN A 666 -15.83 39.08 31.50
N ILE A 667 -16.93 39.66 31.01
CA ILE A 667 -17.35 39.44 29.62
C ILE A 667 -16.35 40.05 28.64
N ASP A 668 -15.80 41.23 28.92
CA ASP A 668 -14.85 41.90 28.04
C ASP A 668 -13.56 41.09 27.88
N ARG A 669 -13.03 40.51 28.98
CA ARG A 669 -11.87 39.59 28.92
C ARG A 669 -12.13 38.38 28.02
N VAL A 670 -13.31 37.76 28.14
CA VAL A 670 -13.66 36.59 27.31
C VAL A 670 -13.84 36.98 25.85
N ILE A 671 -14.47 38.12 25.56
CA ILE A 671 -14.64 38.63 24.19
C ILE A 671 -13.28 38.94 23.54
N GLN A 672 -12.32 39.50 24.29
CA GLN A 672 -10.98 39.80 23.78
C GLN A 672 -10.16 38.54 23.52
N ARG A 673 -10.31 37.50 24.36
CA ARG A 673 -9.59 36.22 24.20
C ARG A 673 -10.15 35.36 23.06
N MET A 674 -11.46 35.37 22.87
CA MET A 674 -12.17 34.55 21.87
C MET A 674 -11.54 34.55 20.46
N PRO A 675 -11.25 35.69 19.80
CA PRO A 675 -10.66 35.67 18.46
C PRO A 675 -9.25 35.09 18.43
N ILE A 676 -8.48 35.21 19.53
CA ILE A 676 -7.11 34.71 19.63
C ILE A 676 -7.12 33.18 19.62
N ASP A 677 -7.88 32.58 20.54
CA ASP A 677 -7.95 31.12 20.70
C ASP A 677 -8.59 30.45 19.46
N ILE A 678 -9.62 31.08 18.85
CA ILE A 678 -10.22 30.58 17.60
C ILE A 678 -9.22 30.62 16.44
N GLU A 679 -8.43 31.68 16.33
CA GLU A 679 -7.44 31.81 15.25
C GLU A 679 -6.26 30.85 15.44
N GLU A 680 -5.84 30.62 16.69
CA GLU A 680 -4.85 29.59 17.03
C GLU A 680 -5.34 28.20 16.59
N ASP A 681 -6.56 27.81 16.97
CA ASP A 681 -7.14 26.52 16.59
C ASP A 681 -7.32 26.38 15.07
N LYS A 682 -7.73 27.45 14.36
CA LYS A 682 -7.76 27.46 12.88
C LYS A 682 -6.39 27.24 12.26
N ASN A 683 -5.35 27.87 12.81
CA ASN A 683 -3.98 27.68 12.32
C ASN A 683 -3.50 26.24 12.56
N THR A 684 -3.88 25.62 13.68
CA THR A 684 -3.60 24.20 13.92
C THR A 684 -4.32 23.28 12.93
N LEU A 685 -5.60 23.55 12.65
CA LEU A 685 -6.38 22.81 11.65
C LEU A 685 -5.74 22.91 10.27
N LYS A 686 -5.41 24.14 9.82
CA LYS A 686 -4.76 24.38 8.53
C LYS A 686 -3.41 23.67 8.41
N SER A 687 -2.64 23.63 9.50
CA SER A 687 -1.36 22.92 9.54
C SER A 687 -1.56 21.40 9.39
N ALA A 688 -2.58 20.84 10.04
CA ALA A 688 -2.94 19.44 9.90
C ALA A 688 -3.45 19.10 8.48
N GLU A 689 -4.22 19.99 7.84
CA GLU A 689 -4.67 19.84 6.44
C GLU A 689 -3.49 19.76 5.48
N ILE A 690 -2.53 20.70 5.59
CA ILE A 690 -1.33 20.73 4.75
C ILE A 690 -0.47 19.47 4.97
N ALA A 691 -0.30 19.05 6.22
CA ALA A 691 0.44 17.83 6.54
C ALA A 691 -0.21 16.59 5.91
N LEU A 692 -1.55 16.48 5.98
CA LEU A 692 -2.30 15.40 5.38
C LEU A 692 -2.17 15.39 3.85
N ASP A 693 -2.33 16.55 3.20
CA ASP A 693 -2.25 16.67 1.74
C ASP A 693 -0.86 16.33 1.18
N ASN A 694 0.18 16.84 1.83
CA ASN A 694 1.57 16.49 1.49
C ASN A 694 1.80 14.97 1.60
N HIS A 695 1.28 14.34 2.65
CA HIS A 695 1.46 12.91 2.87
C HIS A 695 0.60 12.04 1.94
N LYS A 696 -0.59 12.50 1.55
CA LYS A 696 -1.39 11.87 0.48
C LYS A 696 -0.64 11.90 -0.85
N THR A 697 -0.05 13.03 -1.19
CA THR A 697 0.77 13.17 -2.40
C THR A 697 1.97 12.23 -2.36
N TYR A 698 2.61 12.07 -1.21
CA TYR A 698 3.68 11.10 -1.03
C TYR A 698 3.21 9.65 -1.22
N LEU A 699 2.06 9.27 -0.64
CA LEU A 699 1.49 7.94 -0.82
C LEU A 699 1.11 7.65 -2.28
N ILE A 700 0.57 8.64 -3.01
CA ILE A 700 0.26 8.51 -4.43
C ILE A 700 1.53 8.17 -5.23
N LYS A 701 2.65 8.85 -4.95
CA LYS A 701 3.94 8.58 -5.61
C LYS A 701 4.42 7.15 -5.33
N LEU A 702 4.33 6.68 -4.08
CA LEU A 702 4.70 5.30 -3.74
C LEU A 702 3.82 4.26 -4.43
N LYS A 703 2.50 4.52 -4.55
CA LYS A 703 1.58 3.62 -5.28
C LYS A 703 1.88 3.57 -6.77
N GLN A 704 2.21 4.71 -7.38
CA GLN A 704 2.66 4.76 -8.77
C GLN A 704 3.98 3.99 -8.97
N GLU A 705 4.91 4.11 -8.03
CA GLU A 705 6.15 3.33 -8.04
C GLU A 705 5.87 1.82 -7.94
N TYR A 706 4.94 1.41 -7.07
CA TYR A 706 4.54 0.01 -6.92
C TYR A 706 3.94 -0.58 -8.20
N GLU A 707 3.07 0.15 -8.88
CA GLU A 707 2.53 -0.26 -10.19
C GLU A 707 3.65 -0.43 -11.23
N SER A 708 4.70 0.39 -11.15
CA SER A 708 5.85 0.35 -12.05
C SER A 708 6.77 -0.87 -11.81
N LEU A 709 6.70 -1.53 -10.65
CA LEU A 709 7.45 -2.77 -10.38
C LEU A 709 7.02 -3.92 -11.30
N THR A 710 5.86 -3.82 -11.94
CA THR A 710 5.41 -4.74 -12.99
C THR A 710 5.75 -4.18 -14.36
N ILE A 711 6.84 -4.66 -14.95
CA ILE A 711 7.33 -4.21 -16.25
C ILE A 711 6.56 -4.93 -17.35
N LYS A 712 5.89 -4.15 -18.21
CA LYS A 712 5.10 -4.64 -19.32
C LYS A 712 5.79 -4.41 -20.67
N ALA A 713 5.42 -5.20 -21.66
CA ALA A 713 5.95 -5.09 -23.01
C ALA A 713 5.47 -3.80 -23.70
N PRO A 714 6.38 -2.90 -24.14
CA PRO A 714 6.00 -1.68 -24.84
C PRO A 714 5.46 -1.92 -26.25
N THR A 715 5.89 -3.01 -26.89
CA THR A 715 5.51 -3.43 -28.26
C THR A 715 5.47 -4.95 -28.33
N LYS A 716 4.88 -5.50 -29.39
CA LYS A 716 4.96 -6.93 -29.70
C LYS A 716 6.38 -7.31 -30.16
N GLY A 717 6.87 -8.48 -29.77
CA GLY A 717 8.20 -8.95 -30.17
C GLY A 717 8.61 -10.25 -29.49
N THR A 718 9.85 -10.67 -29.72
CA THR A 718 10.45 -11.84 -29.05
C THR A 718 11.34 -11.35 -27.91
N VAL A 719 11.28 -11.97 -26.73
CA VAL A 719 12.05 -11.55 -25.56
C VAL A 719 13.51 -12.00 -25.65
N HIS A 720 14.44 -11.04 -25.61
CA HIS A 720 15.88 -11.31 -25.52
C HIS A 720 16.48 -10.70 -24.25
N TYR A 721 17.29 -11.47 -23.52
CA TYR A 721 17.86 -11.00 -22.26
C TYR A 721 19.10 -10.14 -22.52
N LYS A 722 19.16 -8.94 -21.95
CA LYS A 722 20.36 -8.11 -22.03
C LYS A 722 21.38 -8.54 -20.98
N LYS A 723 22.62 -8.07 -21.16
CA LYS A 723 23.69 -8.26 -20.20
C LYS A 723 23.79 -7.02 -19.32
N LEU A 724 23.79 -7.21 -18.00
CA LEU A 724 23.96 -6.15 -17.02
C LEU A 724 25.25 -6.35 -16.23
N TRP A 725 25.80 -5.24 -15.74
CA TRP A 725 26.96 -5.25 -14.87
C TRP A 725 26.50 -5.53 -13.43
N GLY A 726 26.87 -6.71 -12.91
CA GLY A 726 26.59 -7.11 -11.52
C GLY A 726 27.86 -7.24 -10.68
N SER A 727 27.71 -7.67 -9.42
CA SER A 727 28.83 -7.84 -8.48
C SER A 727 29.89 -8.84 -8.92
N ASN A 728 29.55 -9.76 -9.85
CA ASN A 728 30.43 -10.81 -10.39
C ASN A 728 30.77 -10.58 -11.88
N GLY A 729 30.63 -9.34 -12.39
CA GLY A 729 30.88 -8.97 -13.77
C GLY A 729 29.63 -8.92 -14.66
N VAL A 730 29.85 -8.90 -15.99
CA VAL A 730 28.78 -8.81 -17.00
C VAL A 730 28.07 -10.15 -17.13
N THR A 731 26.84 -10.23 -16.62
CA THR A 731 26.02 -11.45 -16.65
C THR A 731 24.69 -11.16 -17.34
N LYS A 732 24.10 -12.18 -17.99
CA LYS A 732 22.74 -12.06 -18.51
C LYS A 732 21.78 -11.83 -17.35
N VAL A 733 20.73 -11.05 -17.57
CA VAL A 733 19.69 -10.83 -16.56
C VAL A 733 19.06 -12.17 -16.16
N ASP A 734 18.98 -12.41 -14.86
CA ASP A 734 18.35 -13.59 -14.27
C ASP A 734 17.55 -13.20 -13.01
N ILE A 735 16.71 -14.12 -12.53
CA ILE A 735 15.97 -14.01 -11.28
C ILE A 735 16.96 -13.76 -10.13
N GLY A 736 16.70 -12.71 -9.34
CA GLY A 736 17.61 -12.25 -8.27
C GLY A 736 18.66 -11.22 -8.69
N THR A 737 18.73 -10.84 -9.98
CA THR A 737 19.63 -9.76 -10.44
C THR A 737 19.20 -8.42 -9.85
N GLU A 738 20.15 -7.68 -9.25
CA GLU A 738 19.93 -6.31 -8.78
C GLU A 738 19.82 -5.35 -9.97
N VAL A 739 18.77 -4.54 -9.98
CA VAL A 739 18.46 -3.56 -11.01
C VAL A 739 18.15 -2.20 -10.40
N ARG A 740 18.48 -1.15 -11.15
CA ARG A 740 18.20 0.24 -10.81
C ARG A 740 17.37 0.87 -11.91
N SER A 741 16.81 2.05 -11.61
CA SER A 741 16.20 2.93 -12.58
C SER A 741 17.07 3.03 -13.84
N TRP A 742 16.45 2.91 -15.01
CA TRP A 742 17.09 3.02 -16.32
C TRP A 742 17.93 1.81 -16.77
N ASN A 743 18.05 0.76 -15.96
CA ASN A 743 18.69 -0.47 -16.40
C ASN A 743 17.90 -1.09 -17.56
N ARG A 744 18.59 -1.47 -18.64
CA ARG A 744 18.03 -2.14 -19.82
C ARG A 744 18.05 -3.64 -19.58
N ILE A 745 16.92 -4.20 -19.17
CA ILE A 745 16.85 -5.61 -18.73
C ILE A 745 16.57 -6.58 -19.89
N LEU A 746 15.74 -6.16 -20.85
CA LEU A 746 15.32 -6.99 -21.99
C LEU A 746 15.34 -6.18 -23.28
N SER A 747 15.30 -6.87 -24.41
CA SER A 747 14.91 -6.28 -25.68
C SER A 747 13.84 -7.08 -26.40
N LEU A 748 13.03 -6.36 -27.16
CA LEU A 748 11.97 -6.86 -28.03
C LEU A 748 12.31 -6.46 -29.48
N PRO A 749 13.13 -7.26 -30.19
CA PRO A 749 13.29 -7.12 -31.63
C PRO A 749 11.94 -7.28 -32.36
N GLU A 750 11.67 -6.36 -33.29
CA GLU A 750 10.51 -6.46 -34.19
C GLU A 750 10.79 -7.55 -35.24
N THR A 751 10.00 -8.63 -35.23
CA THR A 751 10.22 -9.76 -36.16
C THR A 751 9.62 -9.56 -37.55
N ASP A 752 8.83 -8.49 -37.75
CA ASP A 752 8.13 -8.22 -39.01
C ASP A 752 9.06 -7.62 -40.08
N THR A 753 10.14 -6.97 -39.66
CA THR A 753 11.12 -6.35 -40.55
C THR A 753 12.54 -6.78 -40.20
N MET A 754 13.16 -7.54 -41.09
CA MET A 754 14.51 -8.09 -40.90
C MET A 754 15.46 -7.51 -41.95
N THR A 755 16.71 -7.31 -41.55
CA THR A 755 17.83 -7.03 -42.45
C THR A 755 18.85 -8.15 -42.40
N VAL A 756 19.59 -8.36 -43.48
CA VAL A 756 20.77 -9.24 -43.47
C VAL A 756 22.00 -8.35 -43.44
N LYS A 757 22.84 -8.51 -42.42
CA LYS A 757 24.17 -7.90 -42.36
C LYS A 757 25.15 -8.83 -43.02
N VAL A 758 25.79 -8.36 -44.08
CA VAL A 758 26.81 -9.10 -44.82
C VAL A 758 28.12 -8.34 -44.74
N LYS A 759 29.20 -9.05 -44.42
CA LYS A 759 30.56 -8.52 -44.49
C LYS A 759 31.10 -8.74 -45.89
N VAL A 760 31.42 -7.66 -46.59
CA VAL A 760 31.97 -7.68 -47.95
C VAL A 760 33.40 -7.16 -47.89
N LEU A 761 34.35 -7.85 -48.53
CA LEU A 761 35.72 -7.36 -48.63
C LEU A 761 35.77 -6.04 -49.40
N GLU A 762 36.58 -5.09 -48.93
CA GLU A 762 36.73 -3.76 -49.55
C GLU A 762 37.05 -3.84 -51.05
N LYS A 763 37.85 -4.83 -51.49
CA LYS A 763 38.19 -5.04 -52.91
C LYS A 763 36.96 -5.16 -53.83
N PHE A 764 35.82 -5.62 -53.31
CA PHE A 764 34.57 -5.78 -54.08
C PHE A 764 33.64 -4.57 -53.96
N HIS A 765 33.89 -3.64 -53.03
CA HIS A 765 33.06 -2.44 -52.85
C HIS A 765 32.87 -1.61 -54.13
N PRO A 766 33.92 -1.34 -54.95
CA PRO A 766 33.77 -0.58 -56.20
C PRO A 766 32.90 -1.28 -57.26
N MET A 767 32.77 -2.60 -57.15
CA MET A 767 32.04 -3.46 -58.11
C MET A 767 30.57 -3.68 -57.71
N ILE A 768 30.15 -3.15 -56.56
CA ILE A 768 28.79 -3.32 -56.02
C ILE A 768 28.05 -1.99 -56.12
N LYS A 769 26.91 -2.02 -56.81
CA LYS A 769 26.04 -0.85 -56.95
C LYS A 769 25.01 -0.77 -55.84
N GLU A 770 24.76 0.44 -55.36
CA GLU A 770 23.79 0.70 -54.29
C GLU A 770 22.35 0.41 -54.76
N ASN A 771 21.49 -0.04 -53.84
CA ASN A 771 20.06 -0.35 -54.08
C ASN A 771 19.79 -1.45 -55.12
N VAL A 772 20.75 -2.33 -55.36
CA VAL A 772 20.54 -3.49 -56.24
C VAL A 772 19.73 -4.58 -55.53
N GLU A 773 18.94 -5.30 -56.32
CA GLU A 773 18.18 -6.46 -55.87
C GLU A 773 19.13 -7.67 -55.74
N VAL A 774 19.20 -8.25 -54.54
CA VAL A 774 20.07 -9.37 -54.20
C VAL A 774 19.24 -10.60 -53.85
N ASN A 775 19.74 -11.77 -54.23
CA ASN A 775 19.09 -13.04 -53.95
C ASN A 775 19.56 -13.55 -52.59
N ILE A 776 18.63 -13.85 -51.71
CA ILE A 776 18.90 -14.31 -50.35
C ILE A 776 18.26 -15.68 -50.15
N THR A 777 19.08 -16.66 -49.80
CA THR A 777 18.62 -18.01 -49.44
C THR A 777 18.88 -18.23 -47.96
N ILE A 778 17.83 -18.49 -47.18
CA ILE A 778 17.94 -18.65 -45.74
C ILE A 778 18.02 -20.15 -45.43
N ALA A 779 19.07 -20.59 -44.75
CA ALA A 779 19.31 -22.01 -44.51
C ALA A 779 18.18 -22.71 -43.73
N SER A 780 17.38 -21.96 -42.97
CA SER A 780 16.23 -22.46 -42.22
C SER A 780 14.94 -22.63 -43.04
N ILE A 781 14.93 -22.22 -44.32
CA ILE A 781 13.75 -22.30 -45.21
C ILE A 781 14.17 -22.99 -46.51
N GLU A 782 13.70 -24.22 -46.73
CA GLU A 782 14.10 -25.04 -47.88
C GLU A 782 13.76 -24.38 -49.24
N GLY A 783 14.77 -24.29 -50.11
CA GLY A 783 14.64 -24.09 -51.56
C GLY A 783 14.05 -22.76 -52.04
N ARG A 784 13.87 -21.77 -51.17
CA ARG A 784 13.27 -20.47 -51.53
C ARG A 784 14.32 -19.36 -51.58
N VAL A 785 14.32 -18.64 -52.70
CA VAL A 785 15.11 -17.43 -52.88
C VAL A 785 14.23 -16.22 -52.59
N PHE A 786 14.68 -15.37 -51.67
CA PHE A 786 14.05 -14.11 -51.31
C PHE A 786 14.80 -12.97 -52.00
N LYS A 787 14.07 -12.02 -52.56
CA LYS A 787 14.63 -10.80 -53.14
C LYS A 787 14.73 -9.73 -52.06
N GLY A 788 15.95 -9.28 -51.77
CA GLY A 788 16.23 -8.17 -50.86
C GLY A 788 16.81 -6.97 -51.59
N THR A 789 16.73 -5.79 -50.99
CA THR A 789 17.35 -4.57 -51.53
C THR A 789 18.60 -4.23 -50.75
N LEU A 790 19.76 -4.21 -51.41
CA LEU A 790 21.05 -3.88 -50.81
C LEU A 790 21.10 -2.38 -50.44
N GLY A 791 21.20 -2.09 -49.14
CA GLY A 791 21.38 -0.72 -48.65
C GLY A 791 22.78 -0.16 -48.86
N LYS A 792 22.99 1.10 -48.47
CA LYS A 792 24.32 1.71 -48.48
C LYS A 792 25.25 1.00 -47.48
N PRO A 793 26.55 0.85 -47.79
CA PRO A 793 27.51 0.34 -46.82
C PRO A 793 27.63 1.33 -45.65
N GLY A 794 27.77 0.79 -44.44
CA GLY A 794 28.03 1.60 -43.26
C GLY A 794 29.39 2.32 -43.35
N PHE A 795 29.52 3.48 -42.71
CA PHE A 795 30.76 4.27 -42.70
C PHE A 795 31.89 3.62 -41.87
N ASN A 796 31.60 2.56 -41.13
CA ASN A 796 32.54 1.84 -40.28
C ASN A 796 33.13 0.64 -41.04
N PHE A 797 34.44 0.66 -41.23
CA PHE A 797 35.21 -0.49 -41.72
C PHE A 797 35.67 -1.32 -40.51
N GLU A 798 35.41 -2.63 -40.52
CA GLU A 798 35.92 -3.54 -39.49
C GLU A 798 37.19 -4.25 -40.02
N PRO A 799 38.34 -4.13 -39.35
CA PRO A 799 39.48 -5.00 -39.62
C PRO A 799 39.14 -6.43 -39.15
N ASP A 800 39.58 -7.44 -39.91
CA ASP A 800 39.49 -8.84 -39.50
C ASP A 800 40.29 -9.06 -38.20
N ASN A 801 39.61 -9.38 -37.11
CA ASN A 801 40.27 -9.62 -35.81
C ASN A 801 40.53 -11.11 -35.57
N GLU A 802 40.41 -11.98 -36.60
CA GLU A 802 41.00 -13.32 -36.55
C GLU A 802 42.53 -13.20 -36.64
N ILE A 803 43.16 -12.99 -35.49
CA ILE A 803 44.59 -13.27 -35.35
C ILE A 803 44.76 -14.78 -35.50
N GLU A 804 45.11 -15.24 -36.69
CA GLU A 804 45.85 -16.50 -36.84
C GLU A 804 47.13 -16.36 -36.01
N GLN A 805 47.15 -16.91 -34.80
CA GLN A 805 48.41 -17.12 -34.09
C GLN A 805 49.20 -18.16 -34.88
N SER A 806 50.01 -17.70 -35.83
CA SER A 806 51.07 -18.53 -36.39
C SER A 806 52.04 -18.89 -35.26
N THR A 807 52.41 -20.16 -35.17
CA THR A 807 53.37 -20.68 -34.18
C THR A 807 54.84 -20.37 -34.55
N ASP A 808 55.11 -19.32 -35.33
CA ASP A 808 56.47 -19.00 -35.80
C ASP A 808 56.90 -17.58 -35.34
N PRO A 809 57.82 -17.44 -34.37
CA PRO A 809 58.18 -16.15 -33.77
C PRO A 809 58.96 -15.19 -34.68
N TYR A 810 59.28 -15.57 -35.92
CA TYR A 810 60.15 -14.78 -36.81
C TYR A 810 59.64 -14.57 -38.24
N SER A 811 58.36 -14.83 -38.56
CA SER A 811 57.83 -14.48 -39.87
C SER A 811 57.41 -13.00 -39.92
N SER A 812 58.25 -12.14 -40.49
CA SER A 812 57.88 -10.78 -40.89
C SER A 812 57.03 -10.81 -42.16
N ARG A 813 55.76 -11.22 -42.03
CA ARG A 813 54.71 -10.92 -43.02
C ARG A 813 53.76 -9.93 -42.37
N GLU A 814 53.52 -8.80 -43.04
CA GLU A 814 52.42 -7.91 -42.71
C GLU A 814 51.13 -8.74 -42.62
N PRO A 815 50.28 -8.52 -41.60
CA PRO A 815 48.97 -9.15 -41.61
C PRO A 815 48.29 -8.71 -42.91
N THR A 816 47.85 -9.66 -43.73
CA THR A 816 46.92 -9.36 -44.82
C THR A 816 45.61 -8.92 -44.18
N GLY A 817 45.55 -7.67 -43.73
CA GLY A 817 44.42 -7.07 -43.07
C GLY A 817 43.29 -6.95 -44.07
N LYS A 818 42.44 -7.99 -44.12
CA LYS A 818 41.18 -7.95 -44.86
C LYS A 818 40.30 -6.92 -44.16
N VAL A 819 40.00 -5.83 -44.86
CA VAL A 819 39.07 -4.80 -44.40
C VAL A 819 37.69 -5.13 -44.98
N PHE A 820 36.67 -5.16 -44.12
CA PHE A 820 35.29 -5.45 -44.52
C PHE A 820 34.41 -4.21 -44.43
N SER A 821 33.58 -4.01 -45.45
CA SER A 821 32.42 -3.12 -45.43
C SER A 821 31.18 -3.91 -45.06
N ILE A 822 30.38 -3.37 -44.12
CA ILE A 822 29.12 -4.00 -43.71
C ILE A 822 27.99 -3.42 -44.54
N TYR A 823 27.31 -4.30 -45.28
CA TYR A 823 26.10 -3.96 -46.02
C TYR A 823 24.86 -4.48 -45.28
N GLU A 824 23.84 -3.65 -45.17
CA GLU A 824 22.53 -4.03 -44.66
C GLU A 824 21.54 -4.23 -45.81
N ILE A 825 21.05 -5.46 -45.96
CA ILE A 825 20.06 -5.79 -47.00
C ILE A 825 18.68 -5.82 -46.36
N LYS A 826 17.77 -4.99 -46.85
CA LYS A 826 16.38 -5.00 -46.38
C LYS A 826 15.60 -6.11 -47.08
N LEU A 827 14.93 -6.94 -46.28
CA LEU A 827 14.03 -7.97 -46.78
C LEU A 827 12.57 -7.48 -46.76
N PRO A 828 11.71 -7.95 -47.67
CA PRO A 828 10.26 -7.79 -47.54
C PRO A 828 9.74 -8.48 -46.27
N PRO A 829 8.52 -8.17 -45.77
CA PRO A 829 7.99 -8.78 -44.56
C PRO A 829 7.83 -10.30 -44.71
N LEU A 830 8.55 -11.07 -43.90
CA LEU A 830 8.61 -12.53 -43.96
C LEU A 830 7.70 -13.21 -42.93
N ASN A 831 6.60 -12.55 -42.55
CA ASN A 831 5.74 -12.88 -41.40
C ASN A 831 5.24 -14.36 -41.35
N LYS A 832 5.16 -15.05 -42.49
CA LYS A 832 4.77 -16.48 -42.55
C LYS A 832 5.87 -17.44 -42.10
N TYR A 833 7.13 -17.05 -42.15
CA TYR A 833 8.27 -17.97 -42.09
C TYR A 833 9.00 -18.02 -40.75
N HIS A 834 8.52 -17.30 -39.73
CA HIS A 834 8.99 -17.43 -38.33
C HIS A 834 10.53 -17.32 -38.19
N ILE A 835 11.12 -16.36 -38.90
CA ILE A 835 12.58 -16.24 -38.99
C ILE A 835 13.14 -15.56 -37.74
N LYS A 836 14.24 -16.08 -37.21
CA LYS A 836 14.88 -15.59 -35.99
C LYS A 836 16.01 -14.61 -36.32
N PRO A 837 16.16 -13.51 -35.57
CA PRO A 837 17.42 -12.75 -35.55
C PRO A 837 18.59 -13.69 -35.21
N GLY A 838 19.74 -13.51 -35.86
CA GLY A 838 20.90 -14.40 -35.80
C GLY A 838 20.89 -15.55 -36.82
N SER A 839 19.82 -15.72 -37.60
CA SER A 839 19.78 -16.75 -38.65
C SER A 839 20.81 -16.46 -39.74
N VAL A 840 21.52 -17.49 -40.20
CA VAL A 840 22.49 -17.37 -41.29
C VAL A 840 21.76 -17.41 -42.64
N ALA A 841 22.05 -16.43 -43.48
CA ALA A 841 21.55 -16.34 -44.85
C ALA A 841 22.70 -16.37 -45.85
N LYS A 842 22.54 -17.13 -46.93
CA LYS A 842 23.38 -17.07 -48.13
C LYS A 842 22.88 -15.89 -48.96
N VAL A 843 23.76 -14.95 -49.28
CA VAL A 843 23.44 -13.75 -50.05
C VAL A 843 24.26 -13.75 -51.33
N GLU A 844 23.58 -13.62 -52.45
CA GLU A 844 24.17 -13.48 -53.78
C GLU A 844 24.07 -12.01 -54.21
N ILE A 845 25.21 -11.33 -54.24
CA ILE A 845 25.34 -9.93 -54.64
C ILE A 845 25.89 -9.86 -56.07
N PRO A 846 25.15 -9.31 -57.05
CA PRO A 846 25.65 -9.15 -58.40
C PRO A 846 26.74 -8.06 -58.46
N LEU A 847 27.79 -8.30 -59.24
CA LEU A 847 28.91 -7.37 -59.46
C LEU A 847 28.78 -6.71 -60.85
N GLU A 848 29.04 -5.40 -60.95
CA GLU A 848 29.14 -4.67 -62.23
C GLU A 848 30.60 -4.64 -62.72
N GLY A 849 30.88 -5.22 -63.90
CA GLY A 849 32.21 -5.27 -64.53
C GLY A 849 32.61 -6.69 -64.93
N GLY A 850 33.02 -6.89 -66.19
CA GLY A 850 33.19 -8.21 -66.84
C GLY A 850 34.38 -9.05 -66.37
N GLU A 851 34.27 -10.36 -66.66
CA GLU A 851 35.24 -11.47 -66.51
C GLU A 851 36.23 -11.36 -65.33
N LEU A 852 35.94 -12.11 -64.27
CA LEU A 852 36.84 -12.38 -63.14
C LEU A 852 38.12 -13.12 -63.58
#